data_AF-A0A3M8G0N4-F1
#
_entry.id   AF-A0A3M8G0N4-F1
#
_cell.length_a   1.000
_cell.length_b   1.000
_cell.length_c   1.000
_cell.angle_alpha   90.00
_cell.angle_beta   90.00
_cell.angle_gamma   90.00
#
_symmetry.space_group_name_H-M   'P 1'
#
loop_
_entity.id
_entity.type
_entity.pdbx_description
1 polymer ?
#
loop_
_entity_poly.entity_id
_entity_poly.type
_entity_poly.pdbx_seq_one_letter_code
_entity_poly.pdbx_strand_id
1 'polypeptide(L)'
;MQKNRFTYIGKYTFSICLIWGCLSANLLAQQTPPPPPDTSKVQPNLPDTTRPQTPALPPSRSSVNRSTPPDAVQFQSNDSLIVDFRSGRLATLFGNSKVEHTSGTLTSGEIQMNLEKNTVEATATSPEDTLSMPVLKRETDEIRSNRILFNYKTKKGKFEQARVEVGEGNLIGSKVKNVSETEVFIEDGIYSTCPPDYLYYYIKAKKMKVVDQDEIFFTNARLYILDIPYPIVFPFGYVPSGVDQKQSGLLTPTYVFDAQASRGIGLNNVGWFQYVNDYFTTEVNVDVFTSGTFALENRNLYKKTGVYNGSINVGYSIDQGLESTDPDFTRSVNKSIGIQHSQTISPYSSLSANINLRTEDYFRQNSFDINDNAQTSANSRASYNYKHPEGLFSFGTNASLSQNFFSNSTSLQGPSANFTLKTLTPFKSDRSGNDQRWYENISVRYSNSLRSQFSYRPIDADTAETTFLEALLSPSEYREATGNNDYYRTGLQQKATIQLGQLFPSQFITSSANFSMNEYWFPTSIRKEFNADSNRVETNKIIGFASGRDFSSSFNLSTRIYGISNRRIGNLEGFRHTLQPSVSFTYRPDFSDEKWGVYRTFISDTLGTEETYSIFEDEVFSGPGAGEQRSISFGISNVFETKIVNRDSTGEKNERNLRLIDDLSLRSSYNFAADSLKLSQLSTSLRSNAIPGINVTAGANFSFYERNANGSRINQFLFSDGGKLAQLESFNLSAGTSFRGGSGRIRTFTPVYRRKYDPFNQAIFSPIDPGYGYETIPPLNSPWSFSLNFSYRWTYRFDQDPLKTAAINANNISFNLTPKWKFRTTLGYDFIQKELTPSQFSLTRNLECWDLSFQINPFGDRQYYFFSLRVNSAQIQSLFQKLPVLKNLERNSSDTGRGL
;
A
#
# COMPACT_ATOMS: atom_id res chain seq x y z
N MET A 1 39.23 24.03 38.66
CA MET A 1 39.13 25.49 38.41
C MET A 1 38.77 25.67 36.95
N GLN A 2 37.48 25.64 36.60
CA GLN A 2 36.59 26.80 36.42
C GLN A 2 37.06 27.84 35.39
N LYS A 3 36.16 28.11 34.43
CA LYS A 3 36.06 29.21 33.45
C LYS A 3 36.78 29.05 32.10
N ASN A 4 36.07 28.51 31.10
CA ASN A 4 35.33 29.34 30.13
C ASN A 4 34.54 28.44 29.15
N ARG A 5 33.26 28.21 29.49
CA ARG A 5 32.19 27.84 28.54
C ARG A 5 31.53 29.14 28.06
N PHE A 6 30.97 29.12 26.84
CA PHE A 6 30.22 30.17 26.13
C PHE A 6 30.96 30.92 25.00
N THR A 7 31.27 30.23 23.90
CA THR A 7 31.39 30.89 22.58
C THR A 7 31.12 29.97 21.38
N TYR A 8 30.06 29.13 21.35
CA TYR A 8 29.70 28.38 20.13
C TYR A 8 28.18 28.17 19.99
N ILE A 9 27.40 29.25 19.97
CA ILE A 9 25.98 29.23 19.57
C ILE A 9 25.71 30.39 18.58
N GLY A 10 26.55 30.51 17.56
CA GLY A 10 26.49 31.62 16.60
C GLY A 10 26.59 31.25 15.12
N LYS A 11 26.67 29.96 14.76
CA LYS A 11 26.88 29.54 13.35
C LYS A 11 25.97 28.43 12.83
N TYR A 12 24.98 27.97 13.59
CA TYR A 12 24.06 26.89 13.18
C TYR A 12 22.66 27.34 12.73
N THR A 13 22.40 28.65 12.68
CA THR A 13 21.08 29.20 12.31
C THR A 13 20.97 29.68 10.85
N PHE A 14 22.07 29.69 10.08
CA PHE A 14 22.04 30.24 8.71
C PHE A 14 21.77 29.21 7.60
N SER A 15 21.92 27.90 7.86
CA SER A 15 21.67 26.84 6.86
C SER A 15 20.28 26.20 6.93
N ILE A 16 19.55 26.39 8.03
CA ILE A 16 18.15 25.91 8.19
C ILE A 16 17.14 26.95 7.67
N CYS A 17 17.54 28.22 7.56
CA CYS A 17 16.69 29.29 7.02
C CYS A 17 16.55 29.26 5.49
N LEU A 18 17.48 28.63 4.75
CA LEU A 18 17.45 28.55 3.29
C LEU A 18 16.51 27.47 2.73
N ILE A 19 16.09 26.51 3.56
CA ILE A 19 15.11 25.46 3.18
C ILE A 19 13.67 25.89 3.53
N TRP A 20 13.50 26.87 4.42
CA TRP A 20 12.19 27.46 4.76
C TRP A 20 11.91 28.81 4.06
N GLY A 21 12.94 29.55 3.64
CA GLY A 21 12.80 30.88 3.02
C GLY A 21 12.31 30.92 1.56
N CYS A 22 12.31 29.79 0.84
CA CYS A 22 11.81 29.74 -0.55
C CYS A 22 10.32 29.41 -0.69
N LEU A 23 9.60 29.26 0.43
CA LEU A 23 8.16 28.90 0.46
C LEU A 23 7.22 30.06 0.82
N SER A 24 7.74 31.28 1.00
CA SER A 24 6.94 32.42 1.45
C SER A 24 7.31 33.74 0.76
N ALA A 25 6.97 33.88 -0.52
CA ALA A 25 6.68 35.20 -1.11
C ALA A 25 5.93 35.09 -2.46
N ASN A 26 4.74 35.70 -2.49
CA ASN A 26 3.97 36.16 -3.65
C ASN A 26 3.25 35.13 -4.55
N LEU A 27 1.97 34.89 -4.22
CA LEU A 27 0.86 35.10 -5.16
C LEU A 27 -0.45 35.28 -4.37
N LEU A 28 -0.72 36.53 -3.99
CA LEU A 28 -2.07 37.00 -3.70
C LEU A 28 -2.80 37.10 -5.04
N ALA A 29 -3.62 36.10 -5.34
CA ALA A 29 -4.69 36.21 -6.32
C ALA A 29 -5.95 35.63 -5.67
N GLN A 30 -6.87 36.50 -5.29
CA GLN A 30 -8.23 36.12 -4.89
C GLN A 30 -8.92 35.44 -6.07
N GLN A 31 -9.20 34.14 -5.94
CA GLN A 31 -10.26 33.48 -6.69
C GLN A 31 -11.31 33.02 -5.69
N THR A 32 -12.44 33.73 -5.71
CA THR A 32 -13.67 33.35 -5.04
C THR A 32 -14.18 32.02 -5.61
N PRO A 33 -14.53 31.03 -4.77
CA PRO A 33 -15.14 29.80 -5.26
C PRO A 33 -16.57 30.06 -5.78
N PRO A 34 -17.02 29.38 -6.86
CA PRO A 34 -18.41 29.45 -7.29
C PRO A 34 -19.32 28.72 -6.28
N PRO A 35 -20.57 29.17 -6.10
CA PRO A 35 -21.51 28.52 -5.18
C PRO A 35 -21.89 27.11 -5.68
N PRO A 36 -22.19 26.17 -4.76
CA PRO A 36 -22.59 24.82 -5.13
C PRO A 36 -23.94 24.80 -5.85
N PRO A 37 -24.15 23.87 -6.81
CA PRO A 37 -25.41 23.78 -7.54
C PRO A 37 -26.54 23.24 -6.65
N ASP A 38 -27.68 23.92 -6.75
CA ASP A 38 -28.96 23.61 -6.10
C ASP A 38 -29.56 22.32 -6.67
N THR A 39 -29.53 21.24 -5.90
CA THR A 39 -30.20 19.98 -6.24
C THR A 39 -31.61 19.97 -5.66
N SER A 40 -32.55 20.57 -6.38
CA SER A 40 -33.98 20.29 -6.21
C SER A 40 -34.69 20.25 -7.57
N LYS A 41 -34.98 19.03 -8.04
CA LYS A 41 -36.10 18.61 -8.92
C LYS A 41 -35.75 17.30 -9.62
N VAL A 42 -36.37 16.22 -9.17
CA VAL A 42 -36.51 14.98 -9.96
C VAL A 42 -37.99 14.62 -9.96
N GLN A 43 -38.63 14.80 -11.12
CA GLN A 43 -39.88 14.14 -11.49
C GLN A 43 -39.57 12.70 -11.95
N PRO A 44 -40.41 11.71 -11.63
CA PRO A 44 -40.21 10.34 -12.07
C PRO A 44 -40.83 10.07 -13.44
N ASN A 45 -40.05 9.42 -14.32
CA ASN A 45 -40.50 8.81 -15.57
C ASN A 45 -41.03 7.39 -15.31
N LEU A 46 -42.19 7.08 -15.91
CA LEU A 46 -42.74 5.73 -16.08
C LEU A 46 -41.89 4.87 -17.03
N PRO A 47 -42.06 3.54 -16.95
CA PRO A 47 -42.20 2.75 -18.16
C PRO A 47 -43.49 1.91 -18.21
N ASP A 48 -43.89 1.73 -19.46
CA ASP A 48 -45.07 1.11 -20.03
C ASP A 48 -44.95 -0.43 -20.10
N THR A 49 -46.04 -1.15 -19.85
CA THR A 49 -46.22 -2.55 -20.32
C THR A 49 -47.68 -2.81 -20.73
N THR A 50 -47.82 -3.34 -21.95
CA THR A 50 -49.07 -3.53 -22.69
C THR A 50 -49.67 -4.94 -22.61
N ARG A 51 -51.01 -5.00 -22.45
CA ARG A 51 -52.05 -5.92 -23.06
C ARG A 51 -52.16 -7.40 -22.62
N PRO A 52 -53.29 -8.13 -22.90
CA PRO A 52 -54.67 -7.76 -23.34
C PRO A 52 -55.87 -8.46 -22.61
N GLN A 53 -57.10 -8.13 -23.06
CA GLN A 53 -58.51 -8.47 -22.68
C GLN A 53 -58.85 -9.97 -22.41
N THR A 54 -59.92 -10.39 -21.71
CA THR A 54 -61.38 -10.47 -22.10
C THR A 54 -62.26 -11.02 -20.92
N PRO A 55 -63.60 -11.34 -20.98
CA PRO A 55 -64.71 -10.58 -20.35
C PRO A 55 -65.67 -11.32 -19.35
N ALA A 56 -66.51 -10.52 -18.64
CA ALA A 56 -67.88 -10.73 -18.07
C ALA A 56 -68.17 -11.90 -17.09
N LEU A 57 -68.83 -11.76 -15.92
CA LEU A 57 -70.28 -11.50 -15.60
C LEU A 57 -70.46 -11.44 -14.02
N PRO A 58 -71.65 -11.21 -13.39
CA PRO A 58 -71.94 -10.09 -12.46
C PRO A 58 -72.16 -10.51 -10.95
N PRO A 59 -72.89 -9.70 -10.14
CA PRO A 59 -72.39 -8.86 -9.04
C PRO A 59 -72.48 -9.51 -7.63
N SER A 60 -71.60 -9.12 -6.71
CA SER A 60 -71.87 -9.25 -5.26
C SER A 60 -71.97 -7.88 -4.62
N ARG A 61 -72.96 -7.74 -3.74
CA ARG A 61 -73.36 -6.50 -3.06
C ARG A 61 -72.15 -5.84 -2.40
N SER A 62 -71.89 -4.60 -2.82
CA SER A 62 -70.95 -3.67 -2.21
C SER A 62 -71.33 -3.39 -0.76
N SER A 63 -70.49 -3.86 0.18
CA SER A 63 -70.37 -3.22 1.48
C SER A 63 -69.67 -1.87 1.28
N VAL A 64 -70.24 -0.84 1.88
CA VAL A 64 -69.73 0.53 1.84
C VAL A 64 -68.36 0.56 2.54
N ASN A 65 -67.27 0.67 1.80
CA ASN A 65 -65.97 1.07 2.34
C ASN A 65 -66.07 2.55 2.76
N ARG A 66 -66.43 2.80 4.03
CA ARG A 66 -66.15 4.09 4.67
C ARG A 66 -64.65 4.18 4.87
N SER A 67 -64.00 5.11 4.16
CA SER A 67 -62.62 5.49 4.45
C SER A 67 -62.55 6.01 5.89
N THR A 68 -61.87 5.28 6.77
CA THR A 68 -61.63 5.69 8.15
C THR A 68 -60.79 6.98 8.15
N PRO A 69 -61.14 8.00 8.95
CA PRO A 69 -60.32 9.22 9.07
C PRO A 69 -58.89 8.87 9.53
N PRO A 70 -57.86 9.59 9.05
CA PRO A 70 -56.46 9.30 9.41
C PRO A 70 -56.16 9.41 10.92
N ASP A 71 -56.95 10.18 11.68
CA ASP A 71 -56.78 10.33 13.15
C ASP A 71 -57.74 9.45 13.97
N ALA A 72 -58.42 8.49 13.34
CA ALA A 72 -59.34 7.61 14.05
C ALA A 72 -58.56 6.51 14.81
N VAL A 73 -58.82 6.40 16.11
CA VAL A 73 -58.33 5.28 16.93
C VAL A 73 -59.17 4.04 16.59
N GLN A 74 -58.55 3.04 15.99
CA GLN A 74 -59.17 1.74 15.75
C GLN A 74 -58.78 0.81 16.90
N PHE A 75 -59.73 0.01 17.39
CA PHE A 75 -59.44 -0.87 18.51
C PHE A 75 -60.23 -2.18 18.39
N GLN A 76 -59.64 -3.25 18.87
CA GLN A 76 -60.18 -4.61 18.86
C GLN A 76 -59.85 -5.27 20.21
N SER A 77 -60.84 -5.89 20.84
CA SER A 77 -60.68 -6.74 22.03
C SER A 77 -61.12 -8.16 21.71
N ASN A 78 -60.45 -9.16 22.25
CA ASN A 78 -60.84 -10.56 22.05
C ASN A 78 -61.84 -11.06 23.10
N ASP A 79 -61.79 -10.52 24.33
CA ASP A 79 -62.66 -10.95 25.43
C ASP A 79 -63.82 -9.96 25.65
N SER A 80 -63.52 -8.77 26.15
CA SER A 80 -64.56 -7.78 26.46
C SER A 80 -64.08 -6.33 26.30
N LEU A 81 -65.06 -5.43 26.12
CA LEU A 81 -64.87 -3.97 26.04
C LEU A 81 -65.81 -3.31 27.05
N ILE A 82 -65.25 -2.58 28.01
CA ILE A 82 -66.01 -1.79 28.98
C ILE A 82 -65.80 -0.32 28.68
N VAL A 83 -66.89 0.41 28.40
CA VAL A 83 -66.82 1.87 28.18
C VAL A 83 -67.59 2.59 29.28
N ASP A 84 -66.87 3.39 30.07
CA ASP A 84 -67.46 4.27 31.08
C ASP A 84 -67.49 5.72 30.61
N PHE A 85 -68.71 6.22 30.38
CA PHE A 85 -68.96 7.61 30.00
C PHE A 85 -69.18 8.54 31.22
N ARG A 86 -69.32 8.00 32.43
CA ARG A 86 -69.58 8.78 33.66
C ARG A 86 -68.31 9.38 34.25
N SER A 87 -67.16 8.76 33.99
CA SER A 87 -65.86 9.09 34.58
C SER A 87 -64.78 9.43 33.52
N GLY A 88 -65.14 10.18 32.49
CA GLY A 88 -64.17 10.78 31.55
C GLY A 88 -63.85 9.97 30.27
N ARG A 89 -64.88 9.32 29.69
CA ARG A 89 -64.80 8.54 28.44
C ARG A 89 -63.64 7.53 28.45
N LEU A 90 -63.69 6.63 29.43
CA LEU A 90 -62.72 5.57 29.61
C LEU A 90 -63.20 4.31 28.89
N ALA A 91 -62.35 3.69 28.07
CA ALA A 91 -62.64 2.43 27.41
C ALA A 91 -61.55 1.40 27.76
N THR A 92 -61.91 0.32 28.44
CA THR A 92 -60.97 -0.76 28.79
C THR A 92 -61.25 -2.00 27.93
N LEU A 93 -60.21 -2.47 27.25
CA LEU A 93 -60.22 -3.66 26.40
C LEU A 93 -59.54 -4.81 27.14
N PHE A 94 -60.15 -5.99 27.13
CA PHE A 94 -59.65 -7.20 27.76
C PHE A 94 -59.43 -8.34 26.75
N GLY A 95 -58.54 -9.27 27.11
CA GLY A 95 -58.04 -10.31 26.22
C GLY A 95 -57.07 -9.72 25.19
N ASN A 96 -56.40 -10.54 24.37
CA ASN A 96 -55.43 -10.09 23.35
C ASN A 96 -55.99 -8.93 22.50
N SER A 97 -55.72 -7.70 22.94
CA SER A 97 -56.36 -6.48 22.48
C SER A 97 -55.36 -5.69 21.66
N LYS A 98 -55.88 -4.97 20.67
CA LYS A 98 -55.09 -4.21 19.71
C LYS A 98 -55.71 -2.84 19.54
N VAL A 99 -54.90 -1.79 19.69
CA VAL A 99 -55.28 -0.41 19.40
C VAL A 99 -54.35 0.11 18.31
N GLU A 100 -54.91 0.62 17.22
CA GLU A 100 -54.19 1.17 16.07
C GLU A 100 -54.51 2.65 15.90
N HIS A 101 -53.46 3.44 15.70
CA HIS A 101 -53.49 4.85 15.37
C HIS A 101 -52.33 5.16 14.41
N THR A 102 -52.37 6.28 13.69
CA THR A 102 -51.24 6.72 12.84
C THR A 102 -49.93 6.89 13.61
N SER A 103 -50.01 7.11 14.92
CA SER A 103 -48.85 7.23 15.83
C SER A 103 -48.24 5.88 16.25
N GLY A 104 -48.91 4.75 15.98
CA GLY A 104 -48.44 3.41 16.33
C GLY A 104 -49.56 2.41 16.63
N THR A 105 -49.15 1.14 16.77
CA THR A 105 -50.01 0.01 17.13
C THR A 105 -49.63 -0.51 18.52
N LEU A 106 -50.58 -0.56 19.45
CA LEU A 106 -50.40 -1.08 20.80
C LEU A 106 -51.17 -2.40 20.96
N THR A 107 -50.48 -3.45 21.40
CA THR A 107 -51.08 -4.76 21.70
C THR A 107 -50.82 -5.15 23.14
N SER A 108 -51.82 -5.68 23.85
CA SER A 108 -51.69 -6.13 25.25
C SER A 108 -52.86 -7.01 25.68
N GLY A 109 -52.75 -7.69 26.82
CA GLY A 109 -53.86 -8.42 27.46
C GLY A 109 -54.95 -7.50 28.03
N GLU A 110 -54.56 -6.33 28.52
CA GLU A 110 -55.47 -5.26 28.94
C GLU A 110 -55.00 -3.91 28.38
N ILE A 111 -55.92 -3.15 27.77
CA ILE A 111 -55.65 -1.79 27.28
C ILE A 111 -56.75 -0.84 27.76
N GLN A 112 -56.41 0.10 28.63
CA GLN A 112 -57.27 1.18 29.10
C GLN A 112 -57.01 2.46 28.30
N MET A 113 -58.02 2.93 27.57
CA MET A 113 -57.98 4.15 26.77
C MET A 113 -58.77 5.26 27.46
N ASN A 114 -58.14 6.39 27.74
CA ASN A 114 -58.81 7.61 28.15
C ASN A 114 -58.92 8.54 26.93
N LEU A 115 -60.11 8.62 26.36
CA LEU A 115 -60.37 9.36 25.12
C LEU A 115 -60.36 10.88 25.32
N GLU A 116 -60.61 11.38 26.53
CA GLU A 116 -60.51 12.82 26.83
C GLU A 116 -59.06 13.30 26.92
N LYS A 117 -58.21 12.52 27.59
CA LYS A 117 -56.78 12.84 27.78
C LYS A 117 -55.91 12.38 26.62
N ASN A 118 -56.48 11.64 25.67
CA ASN A 118 -55.77 11.00 24.56
C ASN A 118 -54.64 10.08 25.02
N THR A 119 -54.85 9.33 26.10
CA THR A 119 -53.87 8.41 26.67
C THR A 119 -54.34 6.98 26.61
N VAL A 120 -53.44 6.06 26.32
CA VAL A 120 -53.64 4.62 26.40
C VAL A 120 -52.68 4.05 27.44
N GLU A 121 -53.18 3.18 28.29
CA GLU A 121 -52.43 2.44 29.29
C GLU A 121 -52.59 0.95 29.01
N ALA A 122 -51.49 0.23 28.89
CA ALA A 122 -51.49 -1.19 28.57
C ALA A 122 -50.68 -1.98 29.61
N THR A 123 -51.27 -3.08 30.06
CA THR A 123 -50.68 -4.03 31.01
C THR A 123 -50.99 -5.46 30.58
N ALA A 124 -50.15 -6.41 31.00
CA ALA A 124 -50.47 -7.82 30.88
C ALA A 124 -51.65 -8.18 31.81
N THR A 125 -52.39 -9.24 31.49
CA THR A 125 -53.52 -9.72 32.31
C THR A 125 -53.07 -10.15 33.71
N SER A 126 -51.81 -10.58 33.85
CA SER A 126 -51.15 -10.79 35.13
C SER A 126 -49.65 -10.48 35.02
N PRO A 127 -48.95 -10.15 36.14
CA PRO A 127 -47.53 -9.81 36.10
C PRO A 127 -46.59 -10.89 35.55
N GLU A 128 -47.01 -12.16 35.57
CA GLU A 128 -46.21 -13.31 35.07
C GLU A 128 -46.58 -13.72 33.63
N ASP A 129 -47.62 -13.12 33.04
CA ASP A 129 -48.10 -13.48 31.70
C ASP A 129 -47.26 -12.80 30.60
N THR A 130 -46.29 -13.54 30.08
CA THR A 130 -45.43 -13.09 28.98
C THR A 130 -46.11 -13.09 27.61
N LEU A 131 -47.23 -13.80 27.45
CA LEU A 131 -47.94 -13.92 26.17
C LEU A 131 -48.81 -12.69 25.88
N SER A 132 -49.32 -12.05 26.93
CA SER A 132 -50.15 -10.84 26.84
C SER A 132 -49.40 -9.54 27.19
N MET A 133 -48.06 -9.59 27.20
CA MET A 133 -47.22 -8.45 27.53
C MET A 133 -47.44 -7.27 26.56
N PRO A 134 -47.51 -6.01 27.06
CA PRO A 134 -47.65 -4.84 26.21
C PRO A 134 -46.53 -4.70 25.17
N VAL A 135 -46.93 -4.47 23.92
CA VAL A 135 -46.02 -4.18 22.80
C VAL A 135 -46.52 -2.96 22.03
N LEU A 136 -45.70 -1.93 21.94
CA LEU A 136 -45.95 -0.74 21.11
C LEU A 136 -45.06 -0.82 19.86
N LYS A 137 -45.68 -0.89 18.68
CA LYS A 137 -45.01 -0.88 17.37
C LYS A 137 -45.21 0.46 16.68
N ARG A 138 -44.13 1.09 16.20
CA ARG A 138 -44.14 2.37 15.49
C ARG A 138 -43.13 2.32 14.35
N GLU A 139 -43.56 2.46 13.09
CA GLU A 139 -42.70 2.45 11.88
C GLU A 139 -41.59 1.37 11.88
N THR A 140 -40.44 1.64 12.51
CA THR A 140 -39.28 0.75 12.66
C THR A 140 -39.07 0.17 14.08
N ASP A 141 -39.70 0.74 15.10
CA ASP A 141 -39.41 0.49 16.52
C ASP A 141 -40.45 -0.43 17.16
N GLU A 142 -40.00 -1.42 17.93
CA GLU A 142 -40.83 -2.29 18.75
C GLU A 142 -40.43 -2.18 20.22
N ILE A 143 -41.29 -1.57 21.04
CA ILE A 143 -41.06 -1.38 22.47
C ILE A 143 -41.90 -2.39 23.25
N ARG A 144 -41.21 -3.24 24.01
CA ARG A 144 -41.81 -4.20 24.94
C ARG A 144 -41.61 -3.71 26.37
N SER A 145 -42.66 -3.76 27.18
CA SER A 145 -42.62 -3.26 28.56
C SER A 145 -43.74 -3.87 29.39
N ASN A 146 -43.55 -4.02 30.70
CA ASN A 146 -44.57 -4.56 31.62
C ASN A 146 -45.80 -3.64 31.71
N ARG A 147 -45.58 -2.33 31.57
CA ARG A 147 -46.63 -1.32 31.57
C ARG A 147 -46.28 -0.19 30.62
N ILE A 148 -47.16 0.09 29.68
CA ILE A 148 -47.01 1.17 28.70
C ILE A 148 -48.10 2.20 28.93
N LEU A 149 -47.72 3.42 29.30
CA LEU A 149 -48.61 4.58 29.30
C LEU A 149 -48.19 5.51 28.17
N PHE A 150 -49.04 5.72 27.18
CA PHE A 150 -48.71 6.46 25.97
C PHE A 150 -49.80 7.46 25.60
N ASN A 151 -49.41 8.67 25.20
CA ASN A 151 -50.33 9.68 24.70
C ASN A 151 -50.22 9.74 23.17
N TYR A 152 -51.23 9.23 22.45
CA TYR A 152 -51.15 9.07 20.99
C TYR A 152 -51.16 10.38 20.21
N LYS A 153 -51.53 11.51 20.86
CA LYS A 153 -51.50 12.86 20.26
C LYS A 153 -50.16 13.57 20.45
N THR A 154 -49.64 13.59 21.68
CA THR A 154 -48.35 14.25 22.01
C THR A 154 -47.15 13.34 21.82
N LYS A 155 -47.37 12.05 21.57
CA LYS A 155 -46.37 10.97 21.46
C LYS A 155 -45.50 10.78 22.71
N LYS A 156 -45.87 11.40 23.84
CA LYS A 156 -45.23 11.22 25.15
C LYS A 156 -45.63 9.89 25.76
N GLY A 157 -44.73 9.28 26.50
CA GLY A 157 -44.96 7.97 27.08
C GLY A 157 -44.10 7.68 28.32
N LYS A 158 -44.52 6.67 29.04
CA LYS A 158 -43.83 6.07 30.18
C LYS A 158 -43.90 4.56 30.03
N PHE A 159 -42.77 3.92 30.27
CA PHE A 159 -42.60 2.49 30.13
C PHE A 159 -41.93 1.94 31.39
N GLU A 160 -42.47 0.87 31.96
CA GLU A 160 -41.88 0.14 33.10
C GLU A 160 -41.15 -1.10 32.59
N GLN A 161 -39.85 -1.19 32.83
CA GLN A 161 -38.94 -2.16 32.22
C GLN A 161 -39.01 -2.14 30.69
N ALA A 162 -38.28 -1.21 30.07
CA ALA A 162 -38.24 -1.09 28.62
C ALA A 162 -36.83 -1.28 28.08
N ARG A 163 -36.77 -1.89 26.91
CA ARG A 163 -35.59 -1.99 26.05
C ARG A 163 -35.77 -1.02 24.89
N VAL A 164 -34.73 -0.25 24.61
CA VAL A 164 -34.68 0.71 23.50
C VAL A 164 -33.37 0.46 22.76
N GLU A 165 -33.42 0.30 21.44
CA GLU A 165 -32.24 0.32 20.58
C GLU A 165 -31.85 1.78 20.30
N VAL A 166 -30.57 2.11 20.47
CA VAL A 166 -30.02 3.48 20.39
C VAL A 166 -28.66 3.40 19.69
N GLY A 167 -28.54 3.98 18.49
CA GLY A 167 -27.33 3.89 17.66
C GLY A 167 -26.87 2.45 17.39
N GLU A 168 -25.65 2.10 17.81
CA GLU A 168 -25.06 0.76 17.69
C GLU A 168 -25.31 -0.16 18.91
N GLY A 169 -26.13 0.28 19.89
CA GLY A 169 -26.26 -0.42 21.17
C GLY A 169 -27.69 -0.57 21.69
N ASN A 170 -27.80 -1.35 22.77
CA ASN A 170 -29.03 -1.62 23.50
C ASN A 170 -29.03 -0.84 24.82
N LEU A 171 -30.14 -0.17 25.10
CA LEU A 171 -30.37 0.53 26.35
C LEU A 171 -31.55 -0.11 27.09
N ILE A 172 -31.32 -0.53 28.34
CA ILE A 172 -32.29 -1.20 29.19
C ILE A 172 -32.52 -0.34 30.42
N GLY A 173 -33.78 -0.03 30.73
CA GLY A 173 -34.13 0.85 31.84
C GLY A 173 -35.28 0.33 32.68
N SER A 174 -35.23 0.54 34.00
CA SER A 174 -36.33 0.16 34.90
C SER A 174 -37.55 1.07 34.72
N LYS A 175 -37.32 2.37 34.52
CA LYS A 175 -38.34 3.36 34.15
C LYS A 175 -37.83 4.20 33.00
N VAL A 176 -38.58 4.21 31.91
CA VAL A 176 -38.28 4.99 30.71
C VAL A 176 -39.38 6.01 30.50
N LYS A 177 -39.01 7.26 30.26
CA LYS A 177 -39.94 8.37 30.03
C LYS A 177 -39.49 9.15 28.80
N ASN A 178 -40.26 9.08 27.71
CA ASN A 178 -40.04 9.94 26.55
C ASN A 178 -40.90 11.21 26.68
N VAL A 179 -40.23 12.37 26.63
CA VAL A 179 -40.88 13.69 26.75
C VAL A 179 -41.15 14.33 25.38
N SER A 180 -40.47 13.84 24.34
CA SER A 180 -40.67 14.14 22.92
C SER A 180 -40.32 12.91 22.09
N GLU A 181 -40.31 13.02 20.76
CA GLU A 181 -39.79 11.97 19.87
C GLU A 181 -38.27 11.80 20.00
N THR A 182 -37.55 12.85 20.39
CA THR A 182 -36.08 12.86 20.40
C THR A 182 -35.47 12.79 21.80
N GLU A 183 -36.24 13.06 22.86
CA GLU A 183 -35.73 13.08 24.23
C GLU A 183 -36.34 11.98 25.11
N VAL A 184 -35.48 11.10 25.60
CA VAL A 184 -35.85 9.98 26.47
C VAL A 184 -35.04 10.00 27.76
N PHE A 185 -35.69 9.93 28.91
CA PHE A 185 -35.06 9.80 30.22
C PHE A 185 -35.19 8.36 30.72
N ILE A 186 -34.10 7.82 31.26
CA ILE A 186 -34.05 6.47 31.80
C ILE A 186 -33.53 6.48 33.24
N GLU A 187 -34.24 5.79 34.13
CA GLU A 187 -33.82 5.50 35.51
C GLU A 187 -33.28 4.07 35.62
N ASP A 188 -32.17 3.91 36.36
CA ASP A 188 -31.39 2.67 36.47
C ASP A 188 -31.08 2.05 35.10
N GLY A 189 -30.48 2.89 34.24
CA GLY A 189 -30.14 2.54 32.87
C GLY A 189 -28.90 1.66 32.77
N ILE A 190 -28.95 0.71 31.85
CA ILE A 190 -27.85 -0.13 31.41
C ILE A 190 -27.68 0.09 29.91
N TYR A 191 -26.48 0.48 29.48
CA TYR A 191 -26.14 0.63 28.07
C TYR A 191 -25.01 -0.33 27.68
N SER A 192 -25.17 -1.02 26.55
CA SER A 192 -24.15 -1.92 26.00
C SER A 192 -24.32 -2.10 24.49
N THR A 193 -23.22 -2.27 23.75
CA THR A 193 -23.29 -2.73 22.35
C THR A 193 -23.33 -4.25 22.23
N CYS A 194 -23.34 -4.97 23.36
CA CYS A 194 -23.53 -6.41 23.35
C CYS A 194 -24.99 -6.78 23.03
N PRO A 195 -25.21 -7.99 22.49
CA PRO A 195 -26.54 -8.57 22.41
C PRO A 195 -27.21 -8.60 23.79
N PRO A 196 -28.50 -8.29 23.88
CA PRO A 196 -29.17 -8.05 25.16
C PRO A 196 -29.44 -9.33 25.97
N ASP A 197 -29.29 -10.51 25.38
CA ASP A 197 -29.46 -11.80 26.07
C ASP A 197 -28.30 -12.09 27.03
N TYR A 198 -27.09 -11.59 26.71
CA TYR A 198 -25.92 -11.72 27.57
C TYR A 198 -24.96 -10.53 27.40
N LEU A 199 -24.88 -9.69 28.43
CA LEU A 199 -24.08 -8.47 28.41
C LEU A 199 -22.66 -8.73 28.93
N TYR A 200 -21.71 -9.03 28.03
CA TYR A 200 -20.30 -9.22 28.39
C TYR A 200 -19.65 -7.97 29.00
N TYR A 201 -20.15 -6.79 28.64
CA TYR A 201 -19.83 -5.54 29.31
C TYR A 201 -21.05 -4.62 29.27
N TYR A 202 -21.17 -3.70 30.21
CA TYR A 202 -22.19 -2.66 30.18
C TYR A 202 -21.84 -1.48 31.08
N ILE A 203 -22.40 -0.33 30.75
CA ILE A 203 -22.34 0.87 31.57
C ILE A 203 -23.65 0.98 32.33
N LYS A 204 -23.59 0.95 33.66
CA LYS A 204 -24.75 1.11 34.53
C LYS A 204 -24.73 2.49 35.15
N ALA A 205 -25.83 3.22 35.06
CA ALA A 205 -25.99 4.55 35.65
C ALA A 205 -27.38 4.71 36.25
N LYS A 206 -27.49 5.45 37.37
CA LYS A 206 -28.80 5.71 38.00
C LYS A 206 -29.72 6.54 37.12
N LYS A 207 -29.16 7.46 36.33
CA LYS A 207 -29.91 8.33 35.42
C LYS A 207 -29.18 8.45 34.10
N MET A 208 -29.90 8.19 33.02
CA MET A 208 -29.46 8.42 31.65
C MET A 208 -30.47 9.29 30.89
N LYS A 209 -30.00 10.05 29.89
CA LYS A 209 -30.82 10.81 28.96
C LYS A 209 -30.35 10.50 27.53
N VAL A 210 -31.26 10.11 26.66
CA VAL A 210 -31.03 9.98 25.22
C VAL A 210 -31.57 11.22 24.52
N VAL A 211 -30.79 11.78 23.60
CA VAL A 211 -31.15 12.93 22.76
C VAL A 211 -30.96 12.55 21.29
N ASP A 212 -31.93 12.91 20.45
CA ASP A 212 -31.94 12.68 19.00
C ASP A 212 -31.67 11.21 18.61
N GLN A 213 -32.15 10.28 19.44
CA GLN A 213 -32.06 8.82 19.25
C GLN A 213 -30.64 8.21 19.24
N ASP A 214 -29.59 9.01 19.36
CA ASP A 214 -28.22 8.50 19.24
C ASP A 214 -27.22 9.05 20.30
N GLU A 215 -27.51 10.15 21.01
CA GLU A 215 -26.62 10.70 22.05
C GLU A 215 -27.06 10.29 23.46
N ILE A 216 -26.19 9.63 24.22
CA ILE A 216 -26.52 9.12 25.57
C ILE A 216 -25.74 9.88 26.63
N PHE A 217 -26.41 10.65 27.48
CA PHE A 217 -25.85 11.30 28.65
C PHE A 217 -26.08 10.44 29.89
N PHE A 218 -25.11 10.36 30.79
CA PHE A 218 -25.23 9.60 32.04
C PHE A 218 -24.65 10.35 33.24
N THR A 219 -25.14 9.99 34.43
CA THR A 219 -24.61 10.50 35.71
C THR A 219 -24.33 9.34 36.67
N ASN A 220 -23.22 9.42 37.39
CA ASN A 220 -22.72 8.35 38.29
C ASN A 220 -22.72 6.98 37.62
N ALA A 221 -22.14 6.91 36.42
CA ALA A 221 -22.03 5.68 35.67
C ALA A 221 -20.84 4.84 36.16
N ARG A 222 -20.98 3.52 36.10
CA ARG A 222 -19.90 2.57 36.33
C ARG A 222 -19.90 1.53 35.23
N LEU A 223 -18.71 1.21 34.74
CA LEU A 223 -18.52 0.12 33.79
C LEU A 223 -18.49 -1.22 34.54
N TYR A 224 -19.13 -2.21 33.96
CA TYR A 224 -19.08 -3.61 34.37
C TYR A 224 -18.54 -4.42 33.21
N ILE A 225 -17.59 -5.30 33.48
CA ILE A 225 -17.05 -6.29 32.51
C ILE A 225 -17.26 -7.66 33.14
N LEU A 226 -17.99 -8.56 32.46
CA LEU A 226 -18.37 -9.87 33.00
C LEU A 226 -19.03 -9.77 34.39
N ASP A 227 -19.91 -8.77 34.58
CA ASP A 227 -20.55 -8.41 35.85
C ASP A 227 -19.61 -7.95 36.98
N ILE A 228 -18.31 -7.80 36.70
CA ILE A 228 -17.33 -7.27 37.65
C ILE A 228 -17.30 -5.75 37.53
N PRO A 229 -17.57 -4.99 38.62
CA PRO A 229 -17.51 -3.54 38.61
C PRO A 229 -16.06 -3.06 38.40
N TYR A 230 -15.84 -2.28 37.34
CA TYR A 230 -14.57 -1.59 37.14
C TYR A 230 -14.39 -0.51 38.23
N PRO A 231 -13.17 -0.30 38.76
CA PRO A 231 -12.96 0.54 39.95
C PRO A 231 -13.29 2.03 39.74
N ILE A 232 -13.32 2.50 38.49
CA ILE A 232 -13.56 3.91 38.15
C ILE A 232 -15.07 4.19 38.05
N VAL A 233 -15.55 5.20 38.79
CA VAL A 233 -16.90 5.75 38.68
C VAL A 233 -16.85 7.07 37.92
N PHE A 234 -17.70 7.21 36.91
CA PHE A 234 -17.81 8.41 36.10
C PHE A 234 -18.94 9.29 36.66
N PRO A 235 -18.65 10.45 37.26
CA PRO A 235 -19.69 11.29 37.86
C PRO A 235 -20.68 11.85 36.82
N PHE A 236 -20.20 12.14 35.61
CA PHE A 236 -21.00 12.52 34.45
C PHE A 236 -20.23 12.18 33.16
N GLY A 237 -20.95 11.98 32.06
CA GLY A 237 -20.36 11.73 30.75
C GLY A 237 -21.43 11.58 29.67
N TYR A 238 -20.99 11.40 28.43
CA TYR A 238 -21.88 11.08 27.32
C TYR A 238 -21.22 10.11 26.32
N VAL A 239 -22.03 9.30 25.67
CA VAL A 239 -21.65 8.45 24.54
C VAL A 239 -22.13 9.15 23.26
N PRO A 240 -21.22 9.55 22.35
CA PRO A 240 -21.58 10.23 21.11
C PRO A 240 -22.26 9.26 20.12
N SER A 241 -23.09 9.83 19.26
CA SER A 241 -23.91 9.16 18.24
C SER A 241 -23.15 8.67 17.01
N GLY A 242 -21.86 8.95 16.89
CA GLY A 242 -21.08 8.61 15.70
C GLY A 242 -19.61 8.34 16.01
N VAL A 243 -18.98 7.58 15.12
CA VAL A 243 -17.52 7.50 15.04
C VAL A 243 -17.05 8.82 14.43
N ASP A 244 -16.84 9.85 15.23
CA ASP A 244 -16.14 11.03 14.71
C ASP A 244 -14.77 10.56 14.27
N GLN A 245 -14.50 10.58 12.97
CA GLN A 245 -13.22 10.20 12.37
C GLN A 245 -12.05 11.09 12.87
N LYS A 246 -12.34 12.16 13.63
CA LYS A 246 -11.44 13.24 14.03
C LYS A 246 -11.28 13.30 15.56
N GLN A 247 -10.97 12.19 16.21
CA GLN A 247 -10.79 12.12 17.66
C GLN A 247 -9.36 11.75 18.04
N SER A 248 -8.89 12.33 19.15
CA SER A 248 -7.62 11.99 19.79
C SER A 248 -7.87 10.98 20.91
N GLY A 249 -6.90 10.12 21.21
CA GLY A 249 -7.08 9.09 22.22
C GLY A 249 -5.87 8.21 22.49
N LEU A 250 -5.98 7.41 23.54
CA LEU A 250 -4.99 6.38 23.87
C LEU A 250 -4.97 5.28 22.80
N LEU A 251 -3.77 4.88 22.41
CA LEU A 251 -3.56 3.70 21.57
C LEU A 251 -3.90 2.43 22.35
N THR A 252 -4.37 1.39 21.66
CA THR A 252 -4.67 0.10 22.28
C THR A 252 -3.38 -0.63 22.63
N PRO A 253 -3.05 -0.81 23.92
CA PRO A 253 -1.87 -1.54 24.32
C PRO A 253 -2.02 -3.02 23.96
N THR A 254 -0.93 -3.65 23.54
CA THR A 254 -0.90 -5.07 23.17
C THR A 254 0.14 -5.79 24.00
N TYR A 255 -0.24 -6.92 24.61
CA TYR A 255 0.72 -7.76 25.31
C TYR A 255 1.59 -8.48 24.29
N VAL A 256 2.89 -8.43 24.52
CA VAL A 256 3.89 -9.10 23.70
C VAL A 256 4.79 -9.94 24.58
N PHE A 257 5.21 -11.08 24.06
CA PHE A 257 6.40 -11.76 24.52
C PHE A 257 7.36 -11.83 23.35
N ASP A 258 8.58 -11.35 23.56
CA ASP A 258 9.65 -11.37 22.58
C ASP A 258 10.85 -12.11 23.17
N ALA A 259 11.19 -13.25 22.56
CA ALA A 259 12.34 -14.05 22.96
C ALA A 259 13.66 -13.44 22.47
N GLN A 260 13.62 -12.48 21.55
CA GLN A 260 14.81 -11.84 21.02
C GLN A 260 15.49 -10.95 22.07
N ALA A 261 16.81 -11.03 22.17
CA ALA A 261 17.64 -10.27 23.11
C ALA A 261 17.17 -10.38 24.59
N SER A 262 16.52 -11.50 24.95
CA SER A 262 15.94 -11.70 26.28
C SER A 262 14.98 -10.58 26.72
N ARG A 263 14.28 -9.94 25.76
CA ARG A 263 13.35 -8.84 26.05
C ARG A 263 12.25 -9.28 27.02
N GLY A 264 11.76 -10.50 26.86
CA GLY A 264 10.77 -11.12 27.73
C GLY A 264 9.37 -10.61 27.46
N ILE A 265 8.60 -10.40 28.53
CA ILE A 265 7.22 -9.90 28.44
C ILE A 265 7.25 -8.38 28.32
N GLY A 266 6.41 -7.81 27.47
CA GLY A 266 6.29 -6.39 27.29
C GLY A 266 4.87 -5.94 27.00
N LEU A 267 4.72 -4.62 27.00
CA LEU A 267 3.55 -3.92 26.50
C LEU A 267 3.99 -3.11 25.28
N ASN A 268 3.46 -3.49 24.13
CA ASN A 268 3.62 -2.75 22.89
C ASN A 268 2.47 -1.78 22.69
N ASN A 269 2.73 -0.74 21.90
CA ASN A 269 1.75 0.23 21.44
C ASN A 269 1.07 1.01 22.58
N VAL A 270 1.83 1.32 23.64
CA VAL A 270 1.37 2.22 24.71
C VAL A 270 1.60 3.65 24.25
N GLY A 271 0.54 4.39 23.96
CA GLY A 271 0.73 5.71 23.37
C GLY A 271 -0.51 6.56 23.23
N TRP A 272 -0.35 7.66 22.50
CA TRP A 272 -1.40 8.64 22.24
C TRP A 272 -1.46 8.98 20.75
N PHE A 273 -2.66 8.87 20.19
CA PHE A 273 -3.01 9.38 18.89
C PHE A 273 -3.63 10.77 19.04
N GLN A 274 -3.09 11.75 18.32
CA GLN A 274 -3.57 13.12 18.31
C GLN A 274 -4.04 13.51 16.90
N TYR A 275 -5.34 13.80 16.80
CA TYR A 275 -5.88 14.58 15.70
C TYR A 275 -5.62 16.06 16.00
N VAL A 276 -4.77 16.73 15.21
CA VAL A 276 -4.42 18.14 15.43
C VAL A 276 -5.31 19.04 14.57
N ASN A 277 -5.46 18.71 13.28
CA ASN A 277 -6.36 19.38 12.34
C ASN A 277 -6.65 18.50 11.12
N ASP A 278 -7.44 19.00 10.18
CA ASP A 278 -7.86 18.28 8.95
C ASP A 278 -6.72 17.87 8.01
N TYR A 279 -5.52 18.40 8.21
CA TYR A 279 -4.37 18.17 7.37
C TYR A 279 -3.20 17.50 8.11
N PHE A 280 -3.30 17.31 9.43
CA PHE A 280 -2.20 16.82 10.27
C PHE A 280 -2.69 15.98 11.44
N THR A 281 -2.17 14.76 11.53
CA THR A 281 -2.32 13.86 12.67
C THR A 281 -0.95 13.37 13.13
N THR A 282 -0.82 13.09 14.42
CA THR A 282 0.43 12.57 15.00
C THR A 282 0.13 11.48 15.99
N GLU A 283 0.99 10.49 16.03
CA GLU A 283 0.94 9.37 16.97
C GLU A 283 2.29 9.26 17.66
N VAL A 284 2.26 9.08 18.97
CA VAL A 284 3.43 8.74 19.77
C VAL A 284 3.13 7.42 20.45
N ASN A 285 3.92 6.39 20.16
CA ASN A 285 3.82 5.08 20.79
C ASN A 285 5.13 4.73 21.50
N VAL A 286 5.00 3.93 22.55
CA VAL A 286 6.10 3.42 23.35
C VAL A 286 5.88 1.94 23.58
N ASP A 287 6.94 1.17 23.33
CA ASP A 287 7.03 -0.25 23.66
C ASP A 287 7.96 -0.39 24.86
N VAL A 288 7.53 -1.14 25.88
CA VAL A 288 8.30 -1.35 27.12
C VAL A 288 8.33 -2.83 27.46
N PHE A 289 9.51 -3.35 27.78
CA PHE A 289 9.73 -4.76 28.11
C PHE A 289 10.29 -4.94 29.52
N THR A 290 10.12 -6.13 30.11
CA THR A 290 10.63 -6.49 31.44
C THR A 290 12.15 -6.44 31.54
N SER A 291 12.87 -6.56 30.42
CA SER A 291 14.33 -6.34 30.31
C SER A 291 14.77 -4.88 30.51
N GLY A 292 13.85 -3.92 30.54
CA GLY A 292 14.16 -2.50 30.48
C GLY A 292 14.50 -2.00 29.07
N THR A 293 14.38 -2.87 28.05
CA THR A 293 14.31 -2.42 26.66
C THR A 293 13.09 -1.52 26.47
N PHE A 294 13.29 -0.38 25.79
CA PHE A 294 12.19 0.46 25.36
C PHE A 294 12.38 0.98 23.95
N ALA A 295 11.28 1.11 23.21
CA ALA A 295 11.24 1.76 21.90
C ALA A 295 10.20 2.88 21.92
N LEU A 296 10.52 3.98 21.25
CA LEU A 296 9.66 5.14 21.05
C LEU A 296 9.52 5.32 19.54
N GLU A 297 8.30 5.28 19.03
CA GLU A 297 8.02 5.66 17.65
C GLU A 297 7.06 6.85 17.62
N ASN A 298 7.41 7.85 16.81
CA ASN A 298 6.54 8.97 16.50
C ASN A 298 6.23 8.97 15.02
N ARG A 299 4.94 8.94 14.69
CA ARG A 299 4.45 8.94 13.33
C ARG A 299 3.53 10.13 13.08
N ASN A 300 3.94 10.97 12.15
CA ASN A 300 3.21 12.16 11.74
C ASN A 300 2.67 11.94 10.35
N LEU A 301 1.37 12.13 10.15
CA LEU A 301 0.75 12.13 8.83
C LEU A 301 0.31 13.55 8.49
N TYR A 302 0.57 13.96 7.24
CA TYR A 302 0.06 15.22 6.73
C TYR A 302 -0.50 15.06 5.33
N LYS A 303 -1.65 15.69 5.05
CA LYS A 303 -2.31 15.59 3.75
C LYS A 303 -3.22 16.78 3.49
N LYS A 304 -3.03 17.42 2.34
CA LYS A 304 -3.97 18.36 1.74
C LYS A 304 -4.29 17.88 0.34
N THR A 305 -5.52 17.40 0.14
CA THR A 305 -5.98 16.81 -1.14
C THR A 305 -5.68 17.72 -2.32
N GLY A 306 -5.05 17.16 -3.36
CA GLY A 306 -4.65 17.89 -4.58
C GLY A 306 -3.38 18.73 -4.45
N VAL A 307 -2.82 18.91 -3.25
CA VAL A 307 -1.62 19.74 -3.02
C VAL A 307 -0.46 18.88 -2.54
N TYR A 308 -0.56 18.26 -1.36
CA TYR A 308 0.51 17.43 -0.80
C TYR A 308 -0.04 16.28 0.04
N ASN A 309 0.75 15.23 0.19
CA ASN A 309 0.56 14.18 1.18
C ASN A 309 1.91 13.61 1.62
N GLY A 310 1.98 13.06 2.81
CA GLY A 310 3.18 12.43 3.31
C GLY A 310 3.10 11.97 4.75
N SER A 311 4.19 11.37 5.20
CA SER A 311 4.41 10.90 6.56
C SER A 311 5.84 11.12 7.01
N ILE A 312 6.02 11.43 8.29
CA ILE A 312 7.33 11.49 8.95
C ILE A 312 7.28 10.53 10.13
N ASN A 313 8.12 9.50 10.09
CA ASN A 313 8.26 8.47 11.10
C ASN A 313 9.64 8.64 11.73
N VAL A 314 9.68 8.73 13.05
CA VAL A 314 10.92 8.82 13.82
C VAL A 314 10.90 7.70 14.84
N GLY A 315 11.94 6.87 14.84
CA GLY A 315 12.08 5.75 15.75
C GLY A 315 13.34 5.88 16.59
N TYR A 316 13.23 5.52 17.85
CA TYR A 316 14.34 5.49 18.80
C TYR A 316 14.15 4.30 19.74
N SER A 317 15.13 3.41 19.85
CA SER A 317 15.10 2.34 20.83
C SER A 317 16.40 2.24 21.61
N ILE A 318 16.27 1.81 22.86
CA ILE A 318 17.38 1.31 23.67
C ILE A 318 17.07 -0.15 23.95
N ASP A 319 17.87 -1.02 23.36
CA ASP A 319 17.76 -2.46 23.47
C ASP A 319 18.79 -2.95 24.48
N GLN A 320 18.34 -3.64 25.53
CA GLN A 320 19.21 -4.13 26.61
C GLN A 320 18.74 -5.46 27.21
N GLY A 321 19.68 -6.19 27.80
CA GLY A 321 19.41 -7.38 28.61
C GLY A 321 18.83 -7.07 30.00
N LEU A 322 18.51 -8.10 30.78
CA LEU A 322 17.83 -8.00 32.08
C LEU A 322 18.63 -7.18 33.11
N GLU A 323 19.83 -7.64 33.49
CA GLU A 323 20.65 -6.97 34.50
C GLU A 323 22.02 -6.57 33.95
N SER A 324 22.51 -5.39 34.33
CA SER A 324 23.85 -4.92 33.92
C SER A 324 25.00 -5.77 34.45
N THR A 325 24.72 -6.63 35.43
CA THR A 325 25.64 -7.59 36.04
C THR A 325 25.68 -8.93 35.30
N ASP A 326 24.77 -9.17 34.35
CA ASP A 326 24.76 -10.39 33.56
C ASP A 326 26.00 -10.46 32.65
N PRO A 327 26.69 -11.62 32.55
CA PRO A 327 27.89 -11.77 31.71
C PRO A 327 27.68 -11.38 30.24
N ASP A 328 26.45 -11.51 29.74
CA ASP A 328 26.06 -11.23 28.36
C ASP A 328 25.29 -9.90 28.21
N PHE A 329 25.37 -9.00 29.22
CA PHE A 329 24.70 -7.71 29.15
C PHE A 329 25.23 -6.87 27.98
N THR A 330 24.34 -6.54 27.06
CA THR A 330 24.60 -5.62 25.97
C THR A 330 23.57 -4.50 26.01
N ARG A 331 23.98 -3.31 25.54
CA ARG A 331 23.11 -2.16 25.41
C ARG A 331 23.35 -1.51 24.05
N SER A 332 22.34 -1.54 23.20
CA SER A 332 22.38 -0.96 21.86
C SER A 332 21.38 0.20 21.76
N VAL A 333 21.77 1.25 21.03
CA VAL A 333 20.91 2.41 20.76
C VAL A 333 20.63 2.45 19.27
N ASN A 334 19.36 2.28 18.91
CA ASN A 334 18.94 2.27 17.52
C ASN A 334 18.09 3.49 17.18
N LYS A 335 18.25 4.00 15.96
CA LYS A 335 17.57 5.21 15.49
C LYS A 335 17.06 4.99 14.07
N SER A 336 15.88 5.53 13.76
CA SER A 336 15.34 5.57 12.40
C SER A 336 14.63 6.88 12.11
N ILE A 337 14.72 7.32 10.85
CA ILE A 337 13.98 8.44 10.29
C ILE A 337 13.47 8.01 8.91
N GLY A 338 12.15 7.90 8.80
CA GLY A 338 11.43 7.65 7.56
C GLY A 338 10.62 8.88 7.16
N ILE A 339 10.83 9.42 5.96
CA ILE A 339 10.03 10.52 5.44
C ILE A 339 9.48 10.10 4.08
N GLN A 340 8.16 10.04 3.96
CA GLN A 340 7.49 9.98 2.66
C GLN A 340 6.82 11.32 2.39
N HIS A 341 7.02 11.87 1.20
CA HIS A 341 6.44 13.14 0.78
C HIS A 341 6.08 13.08 -0.70
N SER A 342 4.91 13.58 -1.06
CA SER A 342 4.47 13.76 -2.43
C SER A 342 3.67 15.06 -2.52
N GLN A 343 4.12 15.97 -3.37
CA GLN A 343 3.51 17.27 -3.57
C GLN A 343 3.38 17.59 -5.05
N THR A 344 2.18 17.97 -5.45
CA THR A 344 1.90 18.58 -6.74
C THR A 344 2.00 20.09 -6.55
N ILE A 345 3.12 20.68 -6.98
CA ILE A 345 3.34 22.13 -6.90
C ILE A 345 2.49 22.84 -7.97
N SER A 346 2.34 22.23 -9.15
CA SER A 346 1.45 22.66 -10.23
C SER A 346 1.09 21.46 -11.12
N PRO A 347 0.13 21.56 -12.06
CA PRO A 347 -0.12 20.50 -13.06
C PRO A 347 1.10 20.08 -13.89
N TYR A 348 2.15 20.92 -13.85
CA TYR A 348 3.38 20.80 -14.62
C TYR A 348 4.59 20.46 -13.75
N SER A 349 4.45 20.44 -12.43
CA SER A 349 5.58 20.24 -11.52
C SER A 349 5.21 19.45 -10.28
N SER A 350 6.01 18.44 -9.97
CA SER A 350 5.83 17.61 -8.78
C SER A 350 7.14 17.38 -8.04
N LEU A 351 7.04 17.24 -6.71
CA LEU A 351 8.11 16.88 -5.81
C LEU A 351 7.71 15.59 -5.09
N SER A 352 8.62 14.63 -5.02
CA SER A 352 8.44 13.43 -4.23
C SER A 352 9.72 13.06 -3.50
N ALA A 353 9.60 12.66 -2.24
CA ALA A 353 10.72 12.18 -1.45
C ALA A 353 10.32 10.91 -0.68
N ASN A 354 11.23 9.96 -0.61
CA ASN A 354 11.19 8.78 0.24
C ASN A 354 12.57 8.67 0.89
N ILE A 355 12.72 9.25 2.07
CA ILE A 355 13.96 9.22 2.85
C ILE A 355 13.83 8.11 3.89
N ASN A 356 14.81 7.24 3.96
CA ASN A 356 14.91 6.19 4.96
C ASN A 356 16.37 6.14 5.44
N LEU A 357 16.59 6.68 6.63
CA LEU A 357 17.87 6.67 7.33
C LEU A 357 17.69 5.88 8.62
N ARG A 358 18.58 4.93 8.91
CA ARG A 358 18.49 4.12 10.13
C ARG A 358 19.84 3.59 10.54
N THR A 359 19.97 3.22 11.81
CA THR A 359 21.06 2.36 12.27
C THR A 359 20.91 0.96 11.68
N GLU A 360 22.03 0.25 11.55
CA GLU A 360 22.09 -1.08 10.96
C GLU A 360 21.09 -2.05 11.62
N ASP A 361 21.10 -2.09 12.96
CA ASP A 361 20.31 -3.03 13.75
C ASP A 361 18.84 -2.61 13.96
N TYR A 362 18.43 -1.41 13.54
CA TYR A 362 17.10 -0.89 13.88
C TYR A 362 15.96 -1.84 13.49
N PHE A 363 15.96 -2.36 12.26
CA PHE A 363 14.91 -3.30 11.85
C PHE A 363 15.05 -4.65 12.52
N ARG A 364 16.27 -5.21 12.60
CA ARG A 364 16.51 -6.48 13.29
C ARG A 364 15.97 -6.47 14.72
N GLN A 365 16.08 -5.35 15.41
CA GLN A 365 15.63 -5.17 16.79
C GLN A 365 14.14 -4.82 16.88
N ASN A 366 13.65 -3.89 16.06
CA ASN A 366 12.32 -3.28 16.27
C ASN A 366 11.24 -3.72 15.27
N SER A 367 11.57 -4.41 14.17
CA SER A 367 10.57 -4.85 13.18
C SER A 367 10.16 -6.32 13.33
N PHE A 368 8.86 -6.56 13.41
CA PHE A 368 8.29 -7.91 13.40
C PHE A 368 8.04 -8.45 11.98
N ASP A 369 8.30 -7.66 10.94
CA ASP A 369 8.26 -8.09 9.53
C ASP A 369 9.57 -8.81 9.15
N ILE A 370 9.42 -10.01 8.61
CA ILE A 370 10.54 -10.85 8.20
C ILE A 370 11.41 -10.21 7.10
N ASN A 371 10.80 -9.44 6.19
CA ASN A 371 11.50 -8.79 5.09
C ASN A 371 12.34 -7.62 5.59
N ASP A 372 11.82 -6.85 6.55
CA ASP A 372 12.55 -5.76 7.18
C ASP A 372 13.77 -6.29 7.96
N ASN A 373 13.59 -7.42 8.67
CA ASN A 373 14.68 -8.07 9.42
C ASN A 373 15.82 -8.55 8.51
N ALA A 374 15.49 -9.05 7.31
CA ALA A 374 16.48 -9.47 6.32
C ALA A 374 17.11 -8.29 5.55
N GLN A 375 16.62 -7.06 5.73
CA GLN A 375 17.06 -5.92 4.95
C GLN A 375 18.41 -5.38 5.45
N THR A 376 19.45 -5.55 4.64
CA THR A 376 20.83 -5.08 4.92
C THR A 376 21.18 -3.73 4.29
N SER A 377 20.20 -3.05 3.69
CA SER A 377 20.40 -1.73 3.08
C SER A 377 19.32 -0.73 3.46
N ALA A 378 19.64 0.56 3.40
CA ALA A 378 18.68 1.65 3.48
C ALA A 378 18.79 2.51 2.23
N ASN A 379 17.65 2.76 1.57
CA ASN A 379 17.59 3.53 0.34
C ASN A 379 16.73 4.76 0.55
N SER A 380 17.28 5.92 0.23
CA SER A 380 16.59 7.21 0.23
C SER A 380 16.59 7.80 -1.17
N ARG A 381 15.51 8.47 -1.56
CA ARG A 381 15.40 9.16 -2.84
C ARG A 381 14.58 10.44 -2.70
N ALA A 382 15.03 11.51 -3.34
CA ALA A 382 14.25 12.72 -3.57
C ALA A 382 14.25 13.03 -5.06
N SER A 383 13.10 13.44 -5.60
CA SER A 383 12.98 13.79 -7.01
C SER A 383 12.02 14.94 -7.23
N TYR A 384 12.41 15.85 -8.12
CA TYR A 384 11.58 16.93 -8.62
C TYR A 384 11.45 16.78 -10.13
N ASN A 385 10.22 16.89 -10.63
CA ASN A 385 9.93 16.79 -12.05
C ASN A 385 9.17 18.04 -12.50
N TYR A 386 9.56 18.59 -13.64
CA TYR A 386 8.92 19.71 -14.31
C TYR A 386 8.70 19.35 -15.78
N LYS A 387 7.50 19.63 -16.28
CA LYS A 387 7.13 19.47 -17.69
C LYS A 387 6.61 20.81 -18.18
N HIS A 388 7.23 21.37 -19.21
CA HIS A 388 6.76 22.63 -19.79
C HIS A 388 5.27 22.52 -20.18
N PRO A 389 4.42 23.55 -19.96
CA PRO A 389 2.99 23.49 -20.20
C PRO A 389 2.58 23.03 -21.61
N GLU A 390 3.30 23.51 -22.63
CA GLU A 390 3.11 23.13 -24.03
C GLU A 390 3.83 21.83 -24.43
N GLY A 391 4.50 21.17 -23.48
CA GLY A 391 5.28 19.96 -23.71
C GLY A 391 6.54 20.16 -24.54
N LEU A 392 7.12 21.38 -24.55
CA LEU A 392 8.34 21.72 -25.30
C LEU A 392 9.59 21.06 -24.72
N PHE A 393 9.63 20.88 -23.41
CA PHE A 393 10.71 20.17 -22.72
C PHE A 393 10.22 19.59 -21.40
N SER A 394 10.99 18.64 -20.87
CA SER A 394 10.88 18.15 -19.50
C SER A 394 12.23 18.26 -18.81
N PHE A 395 12.18 18.57 -17.52
CA PHE A 395 13.32 18.61 -16.64
C PHE A 395 13.00 17.76 -15.41
N GLY A 396 13.91 16.88 -15.01
CA GLY A 396 13.77 16.11 -13.79
C GLY A 396 15.10 16.06 -13.06
N THR A 397 15.11 16.38 -11.77
CA THR A 397 16.29 16.21 -10.92
C THR A 397 15.99 15.19 -9.82
N ASN A 398 16.97 14.36 -9.48
CA ASN A 398 16.84 13.39 -8.42
C ASN A 398 18.16 13.19 -7.68
N ALA A 399 18.04 12.88 -6.39
CA ALA A 399 19.12 12.42 -5.55
C ALA A 399 18.70 11.08 -4.93
N SER A 400 19.61 10.10 -4.92
CA SER A 400 19.41 8.81 -4.29
C SER A 400 20.62 8.42 -3.45
N LEU A 401 20.37 8.07 -2.19
CA LEU A 401 21.35 7.57 -1.25
C LEU A 401 21.06 6.10 -0.99
N SER A 402 22.09 5.26 -1.08
CA SER A 402 22.03 3.84 -0.74
C SER A 402 23.11 3.54 0.29
N GLN A 403 22.69 3.07 1.46
CA GLN A 403 23.57 2.59 2.52
C GLN A 403 23.51 1.08 2.54
N ASN A 404 24.68 0.42 2.58
CA ASN A 404 24.81 -1.01 2.72
C ASN A 404 25.50 -1.30 4.05
N PHE A 405 24.72 -1.79 5.00
CA PHE A 405 25.18 -2.04 6.37
C PHE A 405 26.15 -3.23 6.45
N PHE A 406 26.02 -4.22 5.56
CA PHE A 406 26.93 -5.38 5.54
C PHE A 406 28.38 -5.00 5.21
N SER A 407 28.60 -3.94 4.45
CA SER A 407 29.94 -3.49 4.02
C SER A 407 30.32 -2.11 4.56
N ASN A 408 29.50 -1.57 5.46
CA ASN A 408 29.55 -0.18 5.94
C ASN A 408 29.82 0.85 4.82
N SER A 409 29.20 0.65 3.65
CA SER A 409 29.43 1.49 2.48
C SER A 409 28.20 2.32 2.13
N THR A 410 28.43 3.55 1.69
CA THR A 410 27.37 4.49 1.33
C THR A 410 27.64 5.09 -0.05
N SER A 411 26.65 5.04 -0.92
CA SER A 411 26.69 5.65 -2.24
C SER A 411 25.58 6.69 -2.36
N LEU A 412 25.96 7.93 -2.69
CA LEU A 412 25.04 9.02 -3.00
C LEU A 412 25.17 9.34 -4.49
N GLN A 413 24.11 9.09 -5.26
CA GLN A 413 23.97 9.57 -6.62
C GLN A 413 23.06 10.80 -6.59
N GLY A 414 23.62 11.99 -6.68
CA GLY A 414 22.85 13.21 -6.58
C GLY A 414 23.72 14.46 -6.43
N PRO A 415 23.27 15.64 -6.92
CA PRO A 415 22.09 15.79 -7.78
C PRO A 415 22.34 15.16 -9.17
N SER A 416 21.34 14.47 -9.69
CA SER A 416 21.33 14.00 -11.08
C SER A 416 20.15 14.62 -11.81
N ALA A 417 20.41 15.31 -12.91
CA ALA A 417 19.40 16.08 -13.63
C ALA A 417 19.27 15.56 -15.07
N ASN A 418 18.05 15.40 -15.54
CA ASN A 418 17.74 14.99 -16.90
C ASN A 418 16.89 16.08 -17.54
N PHE A 419 17.36 16.62 -18.65
CA PHE A 419 16.63 17.60 -19.46
C PHE A 419 16.37 17.00 -20.83
N THR A 420 15.11 16.91 -21.25
CA THR A 420 14.72 16.34 -22.55
C THR A 420 13.88 17.34 -23.32
N LEU A 421 14.28 17.64 -24.55
CA LEU A 421 13.48 18.45 -25.46
C LEU A 421 12.39 17.61 -26.13
N LYS A 422 11.30 18.27 -26.53
CA LYS A 422 10.31 17.70 -27.43
C LYS A 422 11.01 17.22 -28.70
N THR A 423 10.60 16.04 -29.19
CA THR A 423 11.07 15.51 -30.46
C THR A 423 10.86 16.54 -31.57
N LEU A 424 11.95 16.96 -32.20
CA LEU A 424 11.93 17.87 -33.32
C LEU A 424 11.73 17.08 -34.61
N THR A 425 10.81 17.51 -35.47
CA THR A 425 10.57 16.91 -36.79
C THR A 425 10.82 17.98 -37.84
N PRO A 426 12.10 18.33 -38.12
CA PRO A 426 12.47 19.56 -38.82
C PRO A 426 11.95 19.65 -40.26
N PHE A 427 11.68 18.51 -40.90
CA PHE A 427 11.22 18.46 -42.29
C PHE A 427 9.77 18.02 -42.45
N LYS A 428 9.03 17.85 -41.33
CA LYS A 428 7.63 17.44 -41.40
C LYS A 428 6.81 18.56 -42.04
N SER A 429 6.11 18.26 -43.13
CA SER A 429 5.24 19.22 -43.78
C SER A 429 3.87 19.33 -43.07
N ASP A 430 3.24 20.51 -43.15
CA ASP A 430 1.86 20.72 -42.67
C ASP A 430 0.81 20.13 -43.62
N ARG A 431 1.24 19.63 -44.78
CA ARG A 431 0.36 19.03 -45.79
C ARG A 431 -0.03 17.62 -45.34
N SER A 432 -1.27 17.45 -44.92
CA SER A 432 -1.89 16.15 -44.66
C SER A 432 -2.14 15.41 -45.99
N GLY A 433 -1.17 14.63 -46.44
CA GLY A 433 -1.30 13.74 -47.60
C GLY A 433 -0.63 12.38 -47.36
N ASN A 434 -1.11 11.34 -48.05
CA ASN A 434 -0.57 9.96 -47.96
C ASN A 434 0.85 9.81 -48.53
N ASP A 435 1.38 10.82 -49.21
CA ASP A 435 2.70 10.81 -49.86
C ASP A 435 3.76 11.52 -49.00
N GLN A 436 3.94 11.07 -47.75
CA GLN A 436 5.04 11.56 -46.92
C GLN A 436 6.37 11.07 -47.49
N ARG A 437 7.28 12.01 -47.80
CA ARG A 437 8.62 11.69 -48.29
C ARG A 437 9.47 11.15 -47.14
N TRP A 438 10.44 10.29 -47.46
CA TRP A 438 11.28 9.62 -46.46
C TRP A 438 11.96 10.57 -45.46
N TYR A 439 12.33 11.78 -45.91
CA TYR A 439 12.97 12.79 -45.06
C TYR A 439 11.99 13.50 -44.11
N GLU A 440 10.68 13.48 -44.39
CA GLU A 440 9.65 14.06 -43.50
C GLU A 440 9.46 13.19 -42.24
N ASN A 441 9.95 11.95 -42.27
CA ASN A 441 9.99 11.02 -41.14
C ASN A 441 11.28 11.17 -40.29
N ILE A 442 12.17 12.12 -40.61
CA ILE A 442 13.33 12.42 -39.79
C ILE A 442 12.86 13.09 -38.50
N SER A 443 13.25 12.49 -37.38
CA SER A 443 13.02 13.06 -36.05
C SER A 443 14.32 13.16 -35.27
N VAL A 444 14.49 14.26 -34.54
CA VAL A 444 15.66 14.52 -33.70
C VAL A 444 15.20 14.57 -32.24
N ARG A 445 15.79 13.71 -31.42
CA ARG A 445 15.62 13.71 -29.97
C ARG A 445 16.88 14.24 -29.34
N TYR A 446 16.73 15.19 -28.42
CA TYR A 446 17.84 15.78 -27.69
C TYR A 446 17.59 15.68 -26.19
N SER A 447 18.56 15.13 -25.47
CA SER A 447 18.49 14.96 -24.01
C SER A 447 19.84 15.19 -23.36
N ASN A 448 19.86 15.76 -22.17
CA ASN A 448 21.05 16.00 -21.36
C ASN A 448 20.88 15.30 -20.02
N SER A 449 21.94 14.68 -19.53
CA SER A 449 22.00 14.01 -18.23
C SER A 449 23.20 14.55 -17.46
N LEU A 450 22.96 15.25 -16.36
CA LEU A 450 23.96 15.59 -15.36
C LEU A 450 23.97 14.47 -14.33
N ARG A 451 25.15 13.97 -13.97
CA ARG A 451 25.31 12.99 -12.90
C ARG A 451 26.37 13.49 -11.92
N SER A 452 26.07 13.35 -10.64
CA SER A 452 27.02 13.53 -9.54
C SER A 452 26.97 12.28 -8.68
N GLN A 453 28.14 11.82 -8.24
CA GLN A 453 28.30 10.62 -7.44
C GLN A 453 29.32 10.86 -6.33
N PHE A 454 28.95 10.42 -5.14
CA PHE A 454 29.79 10.32 -3.95
C PHE A 454 29.75 8.87 -3.47
N SER A 455 30.92 8.33 -3.12
CA SER A 455 31.06 6.96 -2.65
C SER A 455 31.94 6.92 -1.42
N TYR A 456 31.34 6.57 -0.29
CA TYR A 456 32.01 6.39 0.99
C TYR A 456 32.18 4.90 1.28
N ARG A 457 33.43 4.46 1.39
CA ARG A 457 33.79 3.12 1.85
C ARG A 457 35.01 3.28 2.76
N PRO A 458 34.83 3.17 4.09
CA PRO A 458 35.94 3.31 5.02
C PRO A 458 36.96 2.17 4.81
N ILE A 459 38.22 2.43 5.15
CA ILE A 459 39.30 1.43 5.09
C ILE A 459 38.99 0.29 6.08
N ASP A 460 38.64 0.65 7.31
CA ASP A 460 38.28 -0.28 8.37
C ASP A 460 36.78 -0.15 8.69
N ALA A 461 35.97 -0.97 8.04
CA ALA A 461 34.51 -0.91 8.14
C ALA A 461 33.99 -1.08 9.57
N ASP A 462 34.64 -1.92 10.38
CA ASP A 462 34.18 -2.29 11.73
C ASP A 462 34.58 -1.24 12.79
N THR A 463 35.60 -0.43 12.51
CA THR A 463 36.16 0.56 13.46
C THR A 463 36.14 1.99 12.91
N ALA A 464 35.35 2.25 11.86
CA ALA A 464 35.27 3.55 11.23
C ALA A 464 34.77 4.61 12.23
N GLU A 465 35.63 5.57 12.59
CA GLU A 465 35.26 6.68 13.48
C GLU A 465 34.47 7.78 12.74
N THR A 466 34.82 8.03 11.47
CA THR A 466 34.14 9.00 10.63
C THR A 466 32.84 8.43 10.07
N THR A 467 31.74 9.18 10.19
CA THR A 467 30.47 8.81 9.57
C THR A 467 30.43 9.21 8.09
N PHE A 468 29.57 8.55 7.29
CA PHE A 468 29.42 8.94 5.88
C PHE A 468 28.95 10.40 5.71
N LEU A 469 28.22 10.96 6.70
CA LEU A 469 27.70 12.32 6.65
C LEU A 469 28.81 13.36 6.89
N GLU A 470 29.68 13.09 7.86
CA GLU A 470 30.92 13.86 8.11
C GLU A 470 31.81 13.83 6.86
N ALA A 471 32.07 12.63 6.34
CA ALA A 471 32.80 12.44 5.11
C ALA A 471 32.16 13.20 3.93
N LEU A 472 30.82 13.24 3.81
CA LEU A 472 30.07 13.95 2.77
C LEU A 472 30.14 15.48 2.86
N LEU A 473 30.44 16.03 4.05
CA LEU A 473 30.55 17.46 4.29
C LEU A 473 32.01 17.95 4.27
N SER A 474 32.97 17.06 4.53
CA SER A 474 34.39 17.39 4.67
C SER A 474 35.30 16.53 3.76
N PRO A 475 35.93 17.13 2.74
CA PRO A 475 36.88 16.41 1.88
C PRO A 475 38.09 15.82 2.64
N SER A 476 38.51 16.45 3.74
CA SER A 476 39.65 15.95 4.53
C SER A 476 39.29 14.71 5.32
N GLU A 477 38.12 14.70 5.96
CA GLU A 477 37.60 13.53 6.69
C GLU A 477 37.31 12.38 5.73
N TYR A 478 36.80 12.68 4.52
CA TYR A 478 36.66 11.68 3.47
C TYR A 478 37.99 11.00 3.13
N ARG A 479 39.04 11.80 2.91
CA ARG A 479 40.37 11.27 2.56
C ARG A 479 40.96 10.44 3.68
N GLU A 480 40.83 10.89 4.93
CA GLU A 480 41.31 10.17 6.10
C GLU A 480 40.59 8.83 6.27
N ALA A 481 39.27 8.83 6.16
CA ALA A 481 38.45 7.63 6.36
C ALA A 481 38.57 6.61 5.21
N THR A 482 38.74 7.06 3.97
CA THR A 482 38.70 6.19 2.78
C THR A 482 40.06 5.96 2.11
N GLY A 483 41.07 6.75 2.45
CA GLY A 483 42.35 6.76 1.74
C GLY A 483 42.26 7.27 0.30
N ASN A 484 41.11 7.81 -0.12
CA ASN A 484 40.84 8.21 -1.49
C ASN A 484 40.72 9.74 -1.63
N ASN A 485 41.25 10.28 -2.72
CA ASN A 485 41.16 11.69 -3.08
C ASN A 485 39.93 12.03 -3.95
N ASP A 486 39.23 11.01 -4.48
CA ASP A 486 38.06 11.14 -5.34
C ASP A 486 36.77 11.40 -4.56
N TYR A 487 36.74 12.54 -3.90
CA TYR A 487 35.63 12.93 -3.04
C TYR A 487 34.28 12.97 -3.78
N TYR A 488 34.21 13.64 -4.94
CA TYR A 488 33.04 13.67 -5.81
C TYR A 488 33.42 13.45 -7.27
N ARG A 489 32.58 12.71 -8.00
CA ARG A 489 32.65 12.53 -9.46
C ARG A 489 31.43 13.15 -10.10
N THR A 490 31.63 14.05 -11.06
CA THR A 490 30.51 14.72 -11.75
C THR A 490 30.78 14.87 -13.24
N GLY A 491 29.71 14.83 -14.03
CA GLY A 491 29.80 15.02 -15.46
C GLY A 491 28.44 15.35 -16.07
N LEU A 492 28.48 15.87 -17.29
CA LEU A 492 27.31 16.12 -18.12
C LEU A 492 27.43 15.32 -19.42
N GLN A 493 26.42 14.51 -19.72
CA GLN A 493 26.28 13.81 -20.98
C GLN A 493 25.15 14.45 -21.80
N GLN A 494 25.43 14.86 -23.03
CA GLN A 494 24.44 15.36 -23.97
C GLN A 494 24.27 14.32 -25.06
N LYS A 495 23.03 14.00 -25.41
CA LYS A 495 22.69 12.95 -26.37
C LYS A 495 21.77 13.51 -27.43
N ALA A 496 22.21 13.43 -28.67
CA ALA A 496 21.41 13.70 -29.85
C ALA A 496 21.13 12.39 -30.59
N THR A 497 19.87 12.11 -30.90
CA THR A 497 19.47 10.91 -31.62
C THR A 497 18.60 11.29 -32.81
N ILE A 498 19.10 11.02 -34.02
CA ILE A 498 18.39 11.20 -35.28
C ILE A 498 17.77 9.86 -35.66
N GLN A 499 16.45 9.83 -35.83
CA GLN A 499 15.70 8.63 -36.18
C GLN A 499 14.98 8.83 -37.52
N LEU A 500 15.16 7.86 -38.40
CA LEU A 500 14.54 7.79 -39.71
C LEU A 500 13.64 6.57 -39.74
N GLY A 501 12.32 6.78 -39.73
CA GLY A 501 11.33 5.72 -39.87
C GLY A 501 10.95 5.46 -41.33
N GLN A 502 10.68 4.21 -41.67
CA GLN A 502 10.17 3.77 -42.98
C GLN A 502 11.05 4.27 -44.13
N LEU A 503 12.33 3.88 -44.10
CA LEU A 503 13.35 4.30 -45.10
C LEU A 503 12.95 3.95 -46.54
N PHE A 504 12.19 2.89 -46.71
CA PHE A 504 11.57 2.51 -47.97
C PHE A 504 10.11 2.13 -47.73
N PRO A 505 9.18 2.50 -48.63
CA PRO A 505 7.77 2.20 -48.49
C PRO A 505 7.52 0.69 -48.64
N SER A 506 7.02 0.06 -47.57
CA SER A 506 6.61 -1.35 -47.60
C SER A 506 5.50 -1.59 -46.56
N GLN A 507 4.52 -2.41 -46.92
CA GLN A 507 3.45 -2.87 -46.01
C GLN A 507 3.86 -4.12 -45.21
N PHE A 508 4.92 -4.81 -45.61
CA PHE A 508 5.34 -6.09 -45.04
C PHE A 508 6.61 -5.99 -44.18
N ILE A 509 7.47 -5.02 -44.49
CA ILE A 509 8.76 -4.82 -43.83
C ILE A 509 8.78 -3.41 -43.24
N THR A 510 8.99 -3.32 -41.94
CA THR A 510 9.31 -2.05 -41.28
C THR A 510 10.82 -1.86 -41.30
N SER A 511 11.26 -0.75 -41.88
CA SER A 511 12.68 -0.35 -41.91
C SER A 511 12.89 0.95 -41.14
N SER A 512 14.00 1.05 -40.41
CA SER A 512 14.38 2.29 -39.73
C SER A 512 15.89 2.41 -39.62
N ALA A 513 16.41 3.64 -39.65
CA ALA A 513 17.78 3.95 -39.28
C ALA A 513 17.79 4.89 -38.08
N ASN A 514 18.86 4.79 -37.30
CA ASN A 514 19.08 5.57 -36.10
C ASN A 514 20.55 5.97 -36.05
N PHE A 515 20.83 7.25 -35.82
CA PHE A 515 22.17 7.75 -35.51
C PHE A 515 22.12 8.41 -34.14
N SER A 516 22.91 7.90 -33.20
CA SER A 516 23.00 8.41 -31.83
C SER A 516 24.40 8.96 -31.59
N MET A 517 24.51 10.18 -31.11
CA MET A 517 25.76 10.83 -30.74
C MET A 517 25.69 11.28 -29.28
N ASN A 518 26.75 10.99 -28.50
CA ASN A 518 26.93 11.47 -27.16
C ASN A 518 28.12 12.45 -27.09
N GLU A 519 27.92 13.55 -26.36
CA GLU A 519 28.95 14.48 -25.91
C GLU A 519 29.10 14.29 -24.39
N TYR A 520 30.32 14.09 -23.91
CA TYR A 520 30.63 14.00 -22.49
C TYR A 520 31.45 15.20 -22.07
N TRP A 521 31.06 15.88 -20.99
CA TRP A 521 31.78 16.99 -20.38
C TRP A 521 32.10 16.65 -18.92
N PHE A 522 33.37 16.79 -18.57
CA PHE A 522 33.87 16.53 -17.22
C PHE A 522 34.72 17.71 -16.73
N PRO A 523 34.68 18.04 -15.43
CA PRO A 523 35.53 19.06 -14.82
C PRO A 523 36.93 18.53 -14.47
N THR A 524 37.15 17.23 -14.64
CA THR A 524 38.41 16.54 -14.38
C THR A 524 38.69 15.51 -15.47
N SER A 525 39.96 15.13 -15.59
CA SER A 525 40.42 13.96 -16.32
C SER A 525 41.57 13.32 -15.53
N ILE A 526 42.06 12.17 -15.97
CA ILE A 526 43.20 11.51 -15.31
C ILE A 526 44.43 11.43 -16.21
N ARG A 527 45.59 11.35 -15.58
CA ARG A 527 46.87 11.06 -16.21
C ARG A 527 47.61 10.00 -15.38
N LYS A 528 47.95 8.88 -16.02
CA LYS A 528 48.75 7.81 -15.41
C LYS A 528 50.20 7.94 -15.81
N GLU A 529 51.08 7.79 -14.83
CA GLU A 529 52.52 7.75 -15.01
C GLU A 529 53.10 6.66 -14.10
N PHE A 530 54.10 5.93 -14.57
CA PHE A 530 54.75 4.91 -13.76
C PHE A 530 55.94 5.52 -13.02
N ASN A 531 55.95 5.32 -11.71
CA ASN A 531 57.04 5.75 -10.85
C ASN A 531 57.99 4.57 -10.60
N ALA A 532 59.19 4.64 -11.18
CA ALA A 532 60.20 3.60 -11.08
C ALA A 532 60.75 3.42 -9.65
N ASP A 533 60.75 4.47 -8.83
CA ASP A 533 61.29 4.43 -7.46
C ASP A 533 60.35 3.69 -6.51
N SER A 534 59.03 3.82 -6.69
CA SER A 534 58.00 3.13 -5.89
C SER A 534 57.48 1.84 -6.53
N ASN A 535 57.90 1.54 -7.76
CA ASN A 535 57.43 0.44 -8.60
C ASN A 535 55.90 0.36 -8.68
N ARG A 536 55.25 1.52 -8.87
CA ARG A 536 53.79 1.67 -8.89
C ARG A 536 53.35 2.66 -9.97
N VAL A 537 52.17 2.42 -10.51
CA VAL A 537 51.47 3.36 -11.39
C VAL A 537 50.78 4.42 -10.53
N GLU A 538 51.11 5.68 -10.76
CA GLU A 538 50.49 6.83 -10.12
C GLU A 538 49.42 7.42 -11.03
N THR A 539 48.19 7.54 -10.53
CA THR A 539 47.08 8.19 -11.24
C THR A 539 46.89 9.60 -10.70
N ASN A 540 47.25 10.59 -11.51
CA ASN A 540 47.11 12.01 -11.20
C ASN A 540 45.80 12.56 -11.78
N LYS A 541 44.97 13.17 -10.93
CA LYS A 541 43.74 13.83 -11.35
C LYS A 541 44.06 15.25 -11.85
N ILE A 542 43.72 15.51 -13.10
CA ILE A 542 43.91 16.81 -13.74
C ILE A 542 42.61 17.59 -13.64
N ILE A 543 42.62 18.70 -12.91
CA ILE A 543 41.46 19.60 -12.78
C ILE A 543 41.41 20.51 -14.01
N GLY A 544 40.31 20.46 -14.75
CA GLY A 544 40.12 21.22 -15.98
C GLY A 544 38.97 20.67 -16.82
N PHE A 545 38.41 21.50 -17.69
CA PHE A 545 37.36 21.06 -18.59
C PHE A 545 37.92 20.10 -19.64
N ALA A 546 37.36 18.90 -19.68
CA ALA A 546 37.70 17.89 -20.67
C ALA A 546 36.42 17.33 -21.30
N SER A 547 36.45 17.09 -22.61
CA SER A 547 35.29 16.62 -23.38
C SER A 547 35.61 15.42 -24.25
N GLY A 548 34.67 14.48 -24.36
CA GLY A 548 34.75 13.32 -25.25
C GLY A 548 33.49 13.17 -26.10
N ARG A 549 33.61 12.56 -27.28
CA ARG A 549 32.49 12.31 -28.20
C ARG A 549 32.44 10.86 -28.60
N ASP A 550 31.26 10.28 -28.61
CA ASP A 550 31.04 8.99 -29.24
C ASP A 550 29.75 8.98 -30.07
N PHE A 551 29.66 8.04 -31.00
CA PHE A 551 28.47 7.86 -31.81
C PHE A 551 28.29 6.42 -32.27
N SER A 552 27.05 6.07 -32.56
CA SER A 552 26.68 4.81 -33.16
C SER A 552 25.56 4.99 -34.18
N SER A 553 25.56 4.14 -35.19
CA SER A 553 24.51 4.06 -36.20
C SER A 553 23.89 2.68 -36.16
N SER A 554 22.58 2.59 -36.31
CA SER A 554 21.88 1.32 -36.46
C SER A 554 20.84 1.35 -37.56
N PHE A 555 20.67 0.22 -38.23
CA PHE A 555 19.67 -0.03 -39.25
C PHE A 555 18.87 -1.26 -38.84
N ASN A 556 17.56 -1.10 -38.69
CA ASN A 556 16.65 -2.13 -38.19
C ASN A 556 15.64 -2.52 -39.26
N LEU A 557 15.45 -3.83 -39.41
CA LEU A 557 14.42 -4.45 -40.24
C LEU A 557 13.58 -5.37 -39.37
N SER A 558 12.27 -5.29 -39.49
CA SER A 558 11.35 -6.24 -38.86
C SER A 558 10.17 -6.56 -39.75
N THR A 559 9.65 -7.78 -39.64
CA THR A 559 8.42 -8.19 -40.31
C THR A 559 7.54 -8.99 -39.35
N ARG A 560 6.30 -9.26 -39.74
CA ARG A 560 5.36 -10.10 -39.00
C ARG A 560 4.75 -11.11 -39.94
N ILE A 561 4.93 -12.38 -39.61
CA ILE A 561 4.47 -13.53 -40.40
C ILE A 561 3.41 -14.25 -39.57
N TYR A 562 2.29 -14.56 -40.19
CA TYR A 562 1.17 -15.27 -39.55
C TYR A 562 1.05 -16.68 -40.13
N GLY A 563 1.20 -17.70 -39.28
CA GLY A 563 0.84 -19.08 -39.57
C GLY A 563 -0.51 -19.40 -38.94
N ILE A 564 -1.48 -19.89 -39.73
CA ILE A 564 -2.81 -20.27 -39.24
C ILE A 564 -3.08 -21.71 -39.65
N SER A 565 -3.52 -22.52 -38.70
CA SER A 565 -4.00 -23.88 -38.92
C SER A 565 -5.43 -23.98 -38.42
N ASN A 566 -6.34 -24.53 -39.23
CA ASN A 566 -7.75 -24.69 -38.86
C ASN A 566 -8.04 -26.07 -38.24
N ARG A 567 -7.00 -26.83 -37.85
CA ARG A 567 -7.17 -28.14 -37.21
C ARG A 567 -7.89 -27.97 -35.86
N ARG A 568 -8.82 -28.89 -35.59
CA ARG A 568 -9.55 -28.96 -34.32
C ARG A 568 -9.02 -30.14 -33.50
N ILE A 569 -8.72 -29.89 -32.22
CA ILE A 569 -8.26 -30.90 -31.26
C ILE A 569 -9.09 -30.74 -29.99
N GLY A 570 -10.07 -31.61 -29.79
CA GLY A 570 -11.03 -31.48 -28.68
C GLY A 570 -11.80 -30.16 -28.74
N ASN A 571 -11.81 -29.41 -27.63
CA ASN A 571 -12.45 -28.09 -27.53
C ASN A 571 -11.57 -26.95 -28.08
N LEU A 572 -10.37 -27.25 -28.60
CA LEU A 572 -9.49 -26.26 -29.22
C LEU A 572 -9.77 -26.22 -30.72
N GLU A 573 -10.20 -25.07 -31.21
CA GLU A 573 -10.45 -24.79 -32.62
C GLU A 573 -9.37 -23.86 -33.17
N GLY A 574 -8.58 -24.39 -34.10
CA GLY A 574 -7.56 -23.64 -34.80
C GLY A 574 -6.35 -23.28 -33.94
N PHE A 575 -5.29 -22.90 -34.63
CA PHE A 575 -4.02 -22.52 -34.05
C PHE A 575 -3.44 -21.38 -34.87
N ARG A 576 -3.08 -20.28 -34.20
CA ARG A 576 -2.38 -19.15 -34.80
C ARG A 576 -1.00 -19.03 -34.18
N HIS A 577 0.01 -19.02 -35.03
CA HIS A 577 1.38 -18.67 -34.69
C HIS A 577 1.69 -17.32 -35.34
N THR A 578 2.00 -16.31 -34.52
CA THR A 578 2.53 -15.04 -35.03
C THR A 578 4.04 -15.01 -34.80
N LEU A 579 4.80 -15.02 -35.88
CA LEU A 579 6.25 -14.96 -35.90
C LEU A 579 6.70 -13.53 -36.22
N GLN A 580 7.53 -12.94 -35.37
CA GLN A 580 8.04 -11.57 -35.50
C GLN A 580 9.57 -11.59 -35.55
N PRO A 581 10.16 -11.84 -36.73
CA PRO A 581 11.60 -11.74 -36.89
C PRO A 581 12.04 -10.26 -36.97
N SER A 582 13.22 -10.01 -36.42
CA SER A 582 13.87 -8.70 -36.40
C SER A 582 15.37 -8.86 -36.62
N VAL A 583 15.95 -7.97 -37.41
CA VAL A 583 17.38 -7.89 -37.68
C VAL A 583 17.82 -6.44 -37.48
N SER A 584 18.91 -6.23 -36.75
CA SER A 584 19.48 -4.91 -36.48
C SER A 584 20.97 -4.94 -36.75
N PHE A 585 21.43 -4.16 -37.73
CA PHE A 585 22.84 -3.89 -37.94
C PHE A 585 23.23 -2.67 -37.11
N THR A 586 24.26 -2.78 -36.29
CA THR A 586 24.80 -1.68 -35.48
C THR A 586 26.28 -1.48 -35.77
N TYR A 587 26.66 -0.22 -35.95
CA TYR A 587 28.03 0.23 -36.14
C TYR A 587 28.42 1.27 -35.09
N ARG A 588 29.55 1.05 -34.41
CA ARG A 588 30.22 1.98 -33.49
C ARG A 588 31.72 1.94 -33.83
N PRO A 589 32.35 3.07 -34.20
CA PRO A 589 33.79 3.12 -34.39
C PRO A 589 34.55 2.82 -33.10
N ASP A 590 35.83 2.50 -33.24
CA ASP A 590 36.74 2.48 -32.09
C ASP A 590 37.12 3.92 -31.70
N PHE A 591 36.76 4.32 -30.48
CA PHE A 591 37.08 5.64 -29.93
C PHE A 591 38.44 5.68 -29.20
N SER A 592 39.17 4.56 -29.16
CA SER A 592 40.55 4.51 -28.67
C SER A 592 41.60 4.93 -29.70
N ASP A 593 41.22 5.03 -30.97
CA ASP A 593 42.06 5.57 -32.04
C ASP A 593 42.53 7.00 -31.68
N GLU A 594 43.83 7.26 -31.85
CA GLU A 594 44.53 8.49 -31.45
C GLU A 594 43.84 9.75 -31.99
N LYS A 595 43.21 9.67 -33.17
CA LYS A 595 42.46 10.78 -33.78
C LYS A 595 41.33 11.36 -32.90
N TRP A 596 40.83 10.58 -31.94
CA TRP A 596 39.79 11.03 -31.00
C TRP A 596 40.35 11.71 -29.75
N GLY A 597 41.63 11.49 -29.43
CA GLY A 597 42.32 12.13 -28.30
C GLY A 597 41.80 11.74 -26.91
N VAL A 598 41.05 10.64 -26.80
CA VAL A 598 40.43 10.18 -25.54
C VAL A 598 41.31 9.16 -24.80
N TYR A 599 42.08 8.37 -25.55
CA TYR A 599 42.93 7.33 -24.99
C TYR A 599 44.40 7.76 -25.03
N ARG A 600 45.16 7.33 -24.02
CA ARG A 600 46.60 7.58 -23.90
C ARG A 600 47.31 6.29 -23.50
N THR A 601 48.59 6.19 -23.87
CA THR A 601 49.47 5.11 -23.42
C THR A 601 50.35 5.58 -22.27
N PHE A 602 50.70 4.64 -21.40
CA PHE A 602 51.72 4.81 -20.36
C PHE A 602 52.48 3.49 -20.19
N ILE A 603 53.70 3.56 -19.68
CA ILE A 603 54.48 2.37 -19.32
C ILE A 603 53.94 1.86 -17.98
N SER A 604 53.58 0.59 -17.85
CA SER A 604 52.98 0.02 -16.62
C SER A 604 53.97 -0.67 -15.69
N ASP A 605 55.18 -0.98 -16.16
CA ASP A 605 56.21 -1.68 -15.39
C ASP A 605 57.65 -1.28 -15.75
N THR A 606 58.62 -1.80 -15.00
CA THR A 606 60.05 -1.61 -15.28
C THR A 606 60.56 -2.33 -16.53
N LEU A 607 59.75 -3.24 -17.10
CA LEU A 607 60.06 -3.98 -18.34
C LEU A 607 59.69 -3.18 -19.59
N GLY A 608 59.03 -2.03 -19.44
CA GLY A 608 58.62 -1.17 -20.55
C GLY A 608 57.30 -1.59 -21.19
N THR A 609 56.45 -2.35 -20.49
CA THR A 609 55.14 -2.75 -21.00
C THR A 609 54.25 -1.52 -21.19
N GLU A 610 53.77 -1.26 -22.40
CA GLU A 610 52.83 -0.17 -22.67
C GLU A 610 51.38 -0.61 -22.44
N GLU A 611 50.63 0.18 -21.68
CA GLU A 611 49.20 0.02 -21.46
C GLU A 611 48.43 1.24 -21.93
N THR A 612 47.24 1.03 -22.49
CA THR A 612 46.35 2.11 -22.95
C THR A 612 45.21 2.31 -21.95
N TYR A 613 44.91 3.56 -21.61
CA TYR A 613 43.80 3.93 -20.72
C TYR A 613 42.98 5.08 -21.28
N SER A 614 41.71 5.18 -20.88
CA SER A 614 40.87 6.33 -21.18
C SER A 614 41.16 7.43 -20.17
N ILE A 615 41.33 8.67 -20.62
CA ILE A 615 41.47 9.83 -19.73
C ILE A 615 40.20 10.11 -18.89
N PHE A 616 39.10 9.41 -19.17
CA PHE A 616 37.81 9.51 -18.49
C PHE A 616 37.41 8.25 -17.71
N GLU A 617 38.26 7.23 -17.58
CA GLU A 617 37.85 5.95 -16.94
C GLU A 617 37.33 6.11 -15.50
N ASP A 618 37.83 7.10 -14.75
CA ASP A 618 37.39 7.43 -13.39
C ASP A 618 36.19 8.38 -13.33
N GLU A 619 35.76 8.92 -14.47
CA GLU A 619 34.66 9.87 -14.53
C GLU A 619 33.29 9.19 -14.48
N VAL A 620 32.27 9.95 -14.07
CA VAL A 620 30.94 9.42 -13.73
C VAL A 620 30.18 8.76 -14.91
N PHE A 621 30.60 9.01 -16.15
CA PHE A 621 30.06 8.39 -17.36
C PHE A 621 31.10 7.57 -18.14
N SER A 622 32.33 7.42 -17.63
CA SER A 622 33.47 6.72 -18.26
C SER A 622 33.90 7.20 -19.66
N GLY A 623 33.16 8.13 -20.28
CA GLY A 623 33.44 8.72 -21.58
C GLY A 623 33.23 7.76 -22.77
N PRO A 624 33.79 8.08 -23.95
CA PRO A 624 33.82 7.21 -25.11
C PRO A 624 34.57 5.90 -24.83
N GLY A 625 33.91 4.76 -24.99
CA GLY A 625 34.52 3.44 -24.83
C GLY A 625 35.31 2.97 -26.07
N ALA A 626 36.37 2.20 -25.81
CA ALA A 626 37.24 1.53 -26.78
C ALA A 626 36.56 0.37 -27.52
N GLY A 627 37.15 0.02 -28.65
CA GLY A 627 36.78 -1.12 -29.47
C GLY A 627 35.76 -0.76 -30.54
N GLU A 628 35.99 -1.28 -31.75
CA GLU A 628 35.02 -1.21 -32.82
C GLU A 628 33.88 -2.21 -32.60
N GLN A 629 32.64 -1.80 -32.85
CA GLN A 629 31.48 -2.69 -32.91
C GLN A 629 30.88 -2.67 -34.31
N ARG A 630 30.81 -3.84 -34.92
CA ARG A 630 30.07 -4.09 -36.18
C ARG A 630 29.23 -5.32 -35.94
N SER A 631 28.00 -5.16 -35.46
CA SER A 631 27.20 -6.32 -35.05
C SER A 631 25.86 -6.42 -35.77
N ILE A 632 25.52 -7.62 -36.24
CA ILE A 632 24.15 -7.97 -36.64
C ILE A 632 23.48 -8.69 -35.48
N SER A 633 22.49 -8.04 -34.87
CA SER A 633 21.58 -8.67 -33.91
C SER A 633 20.39 -9.24 -34.65
N PHE A 634 19.99 -10.46 -34.29
CA PHE A 634 18.81 -11.11 -34.83
C PHE A 634 17.94 -11.63 -33.69
N GLY A 635 16.65 -11.44 -33.82
CA GLY A 635 15.68 -11.79 -32.80
C GLY A 635 14.40 -12.33 -33.42
N ILE A 636 13.84 -13.36 -32.81
CA ILE A 636 12.57 -13.95 -33.20
C ILE A 636 11.66 -13.95 -31.98
N SER A 637 10.52 -13.27 -32.08
CA SER A 637 9.43 -13.36 -31.10
C SER A 637 8.29 -14.22 -31.66
N ASN A 638 7.76 -15.11 -30.83
CA ASN A 638 6.70 -16.05 -31.18
C ASN A 638 5.50 -15.85 -30.25
N VAL A 639 4.32 -15.73 -30.82
CA VAL A 639 3.04 -15.76 -30.09
C VAL A 639 2.25 -16.95 -30.56
N PHE A 640 1.73 -17.75 -29.63
CA PHE A 640 0.94 -18.94 -29.92
C PHE A 640 -0.46 -18.80 -29.33
N GLU A 641 -1.46 -18.92 -30.19
CA GLU A 641 -2.87 -18.69 -29.87
C GLU A 641 -3.74 -19.83 -30.39
N THR A 642 -4.81 -20.10 -29.67
CA THR A 642 -5.87 -21.03 -30.08
C THR A 642 -7.21 -20.47 -29.62
N LYS A 643 -8.32 -21.03 -30.11
CA LYS A 643 -9.66 -20.67 -29.66
C LYS A 643 -10.26 -21.85 -28.91
N ILE A 644 -10.68 -21.63 -27.66
CA ILE A 644 -11.49 -22.60 -26.93
C ILE A 644 -12.93 -22.43 -27.36
N VAL A 645 -13.57 -23.53 -27.74
CA VAL A 645 -14.96 -23.59 -28.16
C VAL A 645 -15.71 -24.56 -27.27
N ASN A 646 -16.70 -24.04 -26.55
CA ASN A 646 -17.63 -24.84 -25.75
C ASN A 646 -19.04 -24.66 -26.33
N ARG A 647 -19.86 -25.71 -26.29
CA ARG A 647 -21.28 -25.61 -26.61
C ARG A 647 -22.10 -25.82 -25.35
N ASP A 648 -23.08 -24.96 -25.10
CA ASP A 648 -24.03 -25.16 -24.00
C ASP A 648 -25.04 -26.27 -24.36
N SER A 649 -25.82 -26.71 -23.38
CA SER A 649 -26.98 -27.60 -23.44
C SER A 649 -28.05 -27.21 -24.47
N THR A 650 -28.10 -25.95 -24.88
CA THR A 650 -28.96 -25.42 -25.95
C THR A 650 -28.32 -25.47 -27.35
N GLY A 651 -27.06 -25.90 -27.46
CA GLY A 651 -26.29 -25.90 -28.70
C GLY A 651 -25.57 -24.58 -29.02
N GLU A 652 -25.71 -23.55 -28.18
CA GLU A 652 -25.08 -22.24 -28.38
C GLU A 652 -23.55 -22.31 -28.26
N LYS A 653 -22.84 -21.75 -29.25
CA LYS A 653 -21.37 -21.80 -29.36
C LYS A 653 -20.73 -20.64 -28.59
N ASN A 654 -20.04 -20.95 -27.49
CA ASN A 654 -19.21 -19.98 -26.77
C ASN A 654 -17.74 -20.13 -27.20
N GLU A 655 -17.16 -19.05 -27.71
CA GLU A 655 -15.79 -19.00 -28.20
C GLU A 655 -14.92 -18.05 -27.37
N ARG A 656 -13.75 -18.51 -26.96
CA ARG A 656 -12.76 -17.67 -26.25
C ARG A 656 -11.37 -17.87 -26.82
N ASN A 657 -10.70 -16.78 -27.18
CA ASN A 657 -9.29 -16.83 -27.57
C ASN A 657 -8.41 -17.10 -26.34
N LEU A 658 -7.51 -18.07 -26.48
CA LEU A 658 -6.50 -18.43 -25.49
C LEU A 658 -5.10 -18.21 -26.08
N ARG A 659 -4.29 -17.38 -25.42
CA ARG A 659 -2.86 -17.27 -25.71
C ARG A 659 -2.12 -18.35 -24.92
N LEU A 660 -1.63 -19.37 -25.61
CA LEU A 660 -0.84 -20.45 -25.00
C LEU A 660 0.53 -19.93 -24.57
N ILE A 661 1.12 -19.06 -25.38
CA ILE A 661 2.37 -18.36 -25.10
C ILE A 661 2.15 -16.92 -25.56
N ASP A 662 2.31 -15.98 -24.63
CA ASP A 662 2.15 -14.56 -24.91
C ASP A 662 3.36 -14.01 -25.67
N ASP A 663 4.55 -14.52 -25.34
CA ASP A 663 5.81 -14.21 -26.02
C ASP A 663 6.83 -15.33 -25.72
N LEU A 664 7.41 -15.91 -26.77
CA LEU A 664 8.64 -16.69 -26.72
C LEU A 664 9.65 -15.99 -27.61
N SER A 665 10.62 -15.29 -27.00
CA SER A 665 11.63 -14.53 -27.70
C SER A 665 13.00 -15.22 -27.63
N LEU A 666 13.68 -15.29 -28.76
CA LEU A 666 15.04 -15.79 -28.91
C LEU A 666 15.88 -14.70 -29.55
N ARG A 667 17.01 -14.32 -28.94
CA ARG A 667 17.86 -13.21 -29.38
C ARG A 667 19.32 -13.61 -29.31
N SER A 668 20.07 -13.31 -30.36
CA SER A 668 21.52 -13.41 -30.40
C SER A 668 22.07 -12.34 -31.36
N SER A 669 23.38 -12.17 -31.38
CA SER A 669 24.05 -11.18 -32.21
C SER A 669 25.42 -11.69 -32.63
N TYR A 670 25.89 -11.25 -33.80
CA TYR A 670 27.22 -11.58 -34.28
C TYR A 670 28.01 -10.28 -34.47
N ASN A 671 29.10 -10.09 -33.73
CA ASN A 671 30.00 -8.95 -33.84
C ASN A 671 31.19 -9.29 -34.76
N PHE A 672 31.19 -8.71 -35.96
CA PHE A 672 32.24 -8.89 -36.97
C PHE A 672 33.58 -8.26 -36.55
N ALA A 673 33.55 -7.26 -35.67
CA ALA A 673 34.73 -6.53 -35.22
C ALA A 673 35.43 -7.15 -33.98
N ALA A 674 34.83 -8.16 -33.33
CA ALA A 674 35.46 -8.82 -32.18
C ALA A 674 36.56 -9.79 -32.63
N ASP A 675 37.68 -9.86 -31.89
CA ASP A 675 38.79 -10.78 -32.20
C ASP A 675 38.44 -12.25 -31.93
N SER A 676 37.62 -12.51 -30.91
CA SER A 676 37.16 -13.83 -30.53
C SER A 676 35.71 -13.80 -30.03
N LEU A 677 35.08 -14.98 -29.96
CA LEU A 677 33.71 -15.13 -29.43
C LEU A 677 32.68 -14.24 -30.15
N LYS A 678 32.81 -14.15 -31.48
CA LYS A 678 32.03 -13.24 -32.35
C LYS A 678 30.51 -13.41 -32.23
N LEU A 679 30.02 -14.63 -31.96
CA LEU A 679 28.60 -14.93 -31.79
C LEU A 679 28.20 -14.80 -30.30
N SER A 680 27.37 -13.84 -29.95
CA SER A 680 26.88 -13.67 -28.59
C SER A 680 26.04 -14.86 -28.13
N GLN A 681 25.92 -15.03 -26.81
CA GLN A 681 25.01 -15.98 -26.20
C GLN A 681 23.59 -15.84 -26.75
N LEU A 682 22.86 -16.95 -26.80
CA LEU A 682 21.44 -16.98 -27.12
C LEU A 682 20.65 -16.70 -25.85
N SER A 683 19.99 -15.55 -25.81
CA SER A 683 19.01 -15.23 -24.76
C SER A 683 17.63 -15.69 -25.21
N THR A 684 16.96 -16.42 -24.34
CA THR A 684 15.60 -16.92 -24.53
C THR A 684 14.71 -16.43 -23.39
N SER A 685 13.54 -15.90 -23.71
CA SER A 685 12.51 -15.52 -22.73
C SER A 685 11.17 -16.11 -23.11
N LEU A 686 10.41 -16.58 -22.13
CA LEU A 686 9.05 -17.08 -22.30
C LEU A 686 8.11 -16.44 -21.27
N ARG A 687 6.97 -15.96 -21.74
CA ARG A 687 5.85 -15.50 -20.91
C ARG A 687 4.57 -16.22 -21.35
N SER A 688 3.83 -16.76 -20.38
CA SER A 688 2.54 -17.41 -20.64
C SER A 688 1.53 -17.11 -19.54
N ASN A 689 0.29 -16.85 -19.96
CA ASN A 689 -0.90 -16.81 -19.11
C ASN A 689 -1.95 -17.83 -19.59
N ALA A 690 -1.50 -18.96 -20.17
CA ALA A 690 -2.37 -19.98 -20.73
C ALA A 690 -3.34 -20.60 -19.71
N ILE A 691 -2.93 -20.64 -18.44
CA ILE A 691 -3.79 -21.09 -17.34
C ILE A 691 -4.36 -19.83 -16.68
N PRO A 692 -5.69 -19.61 -16.72
CA PRO A 692 -6.31 -18.42 -16.14
C PRO A 692 -5.89 -18.19 -14.69
N GLY A 693 -5.24 -17.06 -14.42
CA GLY A 693 -4.78 -16.68 -13.09
C GLY A 693 -3.41 -17.24 -12.67
N ILE A 694 -2.73 -18.00 -13.55
CA ILE A 694 -1.33 -18.35 -13.38
C ILE A 694 -0.50 -17.55 -14.39
N ASN A 695 0.41 -16.72 -13.88
CA ASN A 695 1.42 -16.08 -14.72
C ASN A 695 2.72 -16.89 -14.63
N VAL A 696 3.22 -17.34 -15.78
CA VAL A 696 4.49 -18.05 -15.90
C VAL A 696 5.47 -17.20 -16.70
N THR A 697 6.67 -17.00 -16.16
CA THR A 697 7.78 -16.37 -16.85
C THR A 697 9.04 -17.21 -16.71
N ALA A 698 9.71 -17.49 -17.81
CA ALA A 698 10.99 -18.21 -17.83
C ALA A 698 12.03 -17.45 -18.65
N GLY A 699 13.29 -17.56 -18.27
CA GLY A 699 14.43 -17.01 -18.98
C GLY A 699 15.55 -18.04 -19.03
N ALA A 700 16.26 -18.10 -20.14
CA ALA A 700 17.42 -18.97 -20.32
C ALA A 700 18.49 -18.26 -21.14
N ASN A 701 19.75 -18.47 -20.81
CA ASN A 701 20.89 -18.03 -21.62
C ASN A 701 21.74 -19.22 -22.00
N PHE A 702 22.18 -19.28 -23.25
CA PHE A 702 23.01 -20.36 -23.77
C PHE A 702 24.30 -19.82 -24.41
N SER A 703 25.43 -20.47 -24.14
CA SER A 703 26.70 -20.24 -24.84
C SER A 703 26.88 -21.25 -25.97
N PHE A 704 27.36 -20.79 -27.12
CA PHE A 704 27.73 -21.67 -28.24
C PHE A 704 29.18 -22.14 -28.17
N TYR A 705 29.96 -21.60 -27.25
CA TYR A 705 31.40 -21.80 -27.17
C TYR A 705 31.80 -22.79 -26.10
N GLU A 706 32.87 -23.53 -26.39
CA GLU A 706 33.58 -24.37 -25.43
C GLU A 706 34.34 -23.54 -24.39
N ARG A 707 34.86 -24.20 -23.37
CA ARG A 707 35.64 -23.59 -22.30
C ARG A 707 36.97 -24.31 -22.13
N ASN A 708 38.03 -23.56 -21.83
CA ASN A 708 39.32 -24.12 -21.47
C ASN A 708 39.33 -24.68 -20.02
N ALA A 709 40.47 -25.22 -19.60
CA ALA A 709 40.67 -25.74 -18.24
C ALA A 709 40.47 -24.70 -17.12
N ASN A 710 40.54 -23.40 -17.45
CA ASN A 710 40.30 -22.30 -16.51
C ASN A 710 38.83 -21.82 -16.53
N GLY A 711 37.95 -22.53 -17.24
CA GLY A 711 36.54 -22.19 -17.39
C GLY A 711 36.24 -20.99 -18.27
N SER A 712 37.24 -20.40 -18.92
CA SER A 712 37.07 -19.29 -19.84
C SER A 712 36.60 -19.79 -21.21
N ARG A 713 35.65 -19.09 -21.82
CA ARG A 713 35.15 -19.45 -23.16
C ARG A 713 36.26 -19.30 -24.18
N ILE A 714 36.42 -20.29 -25.04
CA ILE A 714 37.38 -20.27 -26.15
C ILE A 714 36.63 -20.17 -27.48
N ASN A 715 37.30 -19.67 -28.52
CA ASN A 715 36.70 -19.43 -29.83
C ASN A 715 36.50 -20.73 -30.65
N GLN A 716 35.95 -21.76 -30.01
CA GLN A 716 35.62 -23.06 -30.57
C GLN A 716 34.16 -23.36 -30.23
N PHE A 717 33.38 -23.77 -31.22
CA PHE A 717 31.96 -24.00 -31.02
C PHE A 717 31.69 -25.40 -30.44
N LEU A 718 30.74 -25.53 -29.51
CA LEU A 718 30.38 -26.80 -28.89
C LEU A 718 29.91 -27.88 -29.88
N PHE A 719 29.38 -27.47 -31.03
CA PHE A 719 28.92 -28.39 -32.06
C PHE A 719 30.07 -29.01 -32.88
N SER A 720 31.31 -28.51 -32.78
CA SER A 720 32.44 -29.08 -33.52
C SER A 720 33.03 -30.34 -32.89
N ASP A 721 33.00 -30.46 -31.55
CA ASP A 721 33.76 -31.51 -30.83
C ASP A 721 32.90 -32.53 -30.05
N GLY A 722 31.58 -32.35 -29.89
CA GLY A 722 30.83 -33.23 -28.95
C GLY A 722 29.31 -33.26 -29.01
N GLY A 723 28.68 -32.92 -30.15
CA GLY A 723 27.23 -33.13 -30.37
C GLY A 723 26.26 -32.25 -29.57
N LYS A 724 26.76 -31.29 -28.77
CA LYS A 724 25.93 -30.30 -28.05
C LYS A 724 25.84 -29.01 -28.86
N LEU A 725 24.63 -28.52 -29.11
CA LEU A 725 24.43 -27.28 -29.88
C LEU A 725 24.78 -26.02 -29.08
N ALA A 726 24.51 -26.02 -27.77
CA ALA A 726 24.82 -24.91 -26.88
C ALA A 726 24.84 -25.39 -25.42
N GLN A 727 25.60 -24.70 -24.57
CA GLN A 727 25.68 -24.91 -23.13
C GLN A 727 24.71 -23.96 -22.43
N LEU A 728 23.82 -24.48 -21.58
CA LEU A 728 22.98 -23.64 -20.72
C LEU A 728 23.85 -22.96 -19.67
N GLU A 729 23.76 -21.64 -19.58
CA GLU A 729 24.54 -20.78 -18.68
C GLU A 729 23.71 -20.35 -17.46
N SER A 730 22.44 -20.02 -17.69
CA SER A 730 21.51 -19.66 -16.64
C SER A 730 20.09 -20.00 -17.04
N PHE A 731 19.27 -20.40 -16.07
CA PHE A 731 17.84 -20.59 -16.24
C PHE A 731 17.09 -20.04 -15.04
N ASN A 732 16.04 -19.27 -15.28
CA ASN A 732 15.13 -18.81 -14.26
C ASN A 732 13.69 -19.11 -14.66
N LEU A 733 12.88 -19.50 -13.68
CA LEU A 733 11.46 -19.77 -13.86
C LEU A 733 10.73 -19.18 -12.65
N SER A 734 9.69 -18.41 -12.90
CA SER A 734 8.77 -17.96 -11.86
C SER A 734 7.33 -18.21 -12.30
N ALA A 735 6.51 -18.66 -11.36
CA ALA A 735 5.10 -18.89 -11.56
C ALA A 735 4.31 -18.34 -10.36
N GLY A 736 3.33 -17.49 -10.62
CA GLY A 736 2.50 -16.86 -9.59
C GLY A 736 1.02 -17.14 -9.84
N THR A 737 0.27 -17.45 -8.79
CA THR A 737 -1.19 -17.64 -8.84
C THR A 737 -1.85 -17.29 -7.51
N SER A 738 -3.10 -16.84 -7.56
CA SER A 738 -3.91 -16.60 -6.36
C SER A 738 -5.26 -17.28 -6.50
N PHE A 739 -5.64 -18.03 -5.47
CA PHE A 739 -6.86 -18.83 -5.41
C PHE A 739 -7.77 -18.34 -4.30
N ARG A 740 -9.07 -18.44 -4.58
CA ARG A 740 -10.13 -18.14 -3.63
C ARG A 740 -11.25 -19.17 -3.81
N GLY A 741 -11.74 -19.74 -2.71
CA GLY A 741 -12.79 -20.76 -2.74
C GLY A 741 -14.07 -20.30 -2.06
N GLY A 742 -15.23 -20.47 -2.70
CA GLY A 742 -16.55 -20.12 -2.17
C GLY A 742 -17.64 -20.38 -3.21
N SER A 743 -18.85 -20.76 -2.81
CA SER A 743 -19.95 -21.21 -3.70
C SER A 743 -19.62 -22.45 -4.57
N GLY A 744 -18.87 -23.42 -4.00
CA GLY A 744 -18.66 -24.74 -4.61
C GLY A 744 -17.64 -24.80 -5.76
N ARG A 745 -16.92 -23.71 -6.06
CA ARG A 745 -15.85 -23.69 -7.08
C ARG A 745 -14.62 -22.94 -6.58
N ILE A 746 -13.44 -23.45 -6.90
CA ILE A 746 -12.17 -22.75 -6.75
C ILE A 746 -12.03 -21.78 -7.92
N ARG A 747 -11.80 -20.50 -7.64
CA ARG A 747 -11.57 -19.48 -8.66
C ARG A 747 -10.18 -18.88 -8.48
N THR A 748 -9.49 -18.67 -9.59
CA THR A 748 -8.32 -17.80 -9.60
C THR A 748 -8.75 -16.35 -9.60
N PHE A 749 -8.01 -15.47 -8.94
CA PHE A 749 -8.28 -14.04 -8.91
C PHE A 749 -6.98 -13.25 -8.93
N THR A 750 -7.00 -12.03 -9.46
CA THR A 750 -5.89 -11.09 -9.25
C THR A 750 -6.17 -10.33 -7.96
N PRO A 751 -5.31 -10.41 -6.93
CA PRO A 751 -5.53 -9.67 -5.70
C PRO A 751 -5.55 -8.17 -6.01
N VAL A 752 -6.66 -7.52 -5.68
CA VAL A 752 -6.75 -6.07 -5.75
C VAL A 752 -6.08 -5.53 -4.51
N TYR A 753 -4.85 -5.02 -4.64
CA TYR A 753 -4.18 -4.27 -3.58
C TYR A 753 -4.85 -2.91 -3.40
N ARG A 754 -6.05 -2.89 -2.80
CA ARG A 754 -6.69 -1.65 -2.33
C ARG A 754 -6.14 -1.33 -0.95
N ARG A 755 -4.95 -0.72 -0.88
CA ARG A 755 -4.66 0.20 0.23
C ARG A 755 -5.45 1.48 -0.04
N LYS A 756 -6.76 1.47 0.26
CA LYS A 756 -7.48 2.75 0.41
C LYS A 756 -6.84 3.40 1.63
N TYR A 757 -6.02 4.41 1.38
CA TYR A 757 -5.44 5.23 2.43
C TYR A 757 -6.59 5.94 3.14
N ASP A 758 -6.88 5.47 4.35
CA ASP A 758 -7.73 6.15 5.31
C ASP A 758 -6.80 6.74 6.40
N PRO A 759 -6.59 8.06 6.43
CA PRO A 759 -5.72 8.70 7.41
C PRO A 759 -6.23 8.58 8.86
N PHE A 760 -7.49 8.20 9.04
CA PHE A 760 -8.15 8.07 10.34
C PHE A 760 -8.23 6.62 10.83
N ASN A 761 -7.79 5.66 10.01
CA ASN A 761 -7.73 4.27 10.41
C ASN A 761 -6.46 4.02 11.25
N GLN A 762 -6.66 3.95 12.58
CA GLN A 762 -5.60 3.72 13.56
C GLN A 762 -4.89 2.35 13.39
N ALA A 763 -5.48 1.41 12.66
CA ALA A 763 -4.87 0.10 12.38
C ALA A 763 -3.58 0.17 11.56
N ILE A 764 -3.44 1.23 10.74
CA ILE A 764 -2.29 1.42 9.86
C ILE A 764 -1.01 1.70 10.67
N PHE A 765 -1.14 2.02 11.96
CA PHE A 765 -0.02 2.37 12.85
C PHE A 765 0.40 1.25 13.80
N SER A 766 -0.29 0.11 13.78
CA SER A 766 0.17 -1.07 14.50
C SER A 766 1.44 -1.64 13.84
N PRO A 767 2.45 -2.07 14.62
CA PRO A 767 3.58 -2.85 14.10
C PRO A 767 3.17 -4.28 13.71
N ILE A 768 1.93 -4.65 14.00
CA ILE A 768 1.26 -5.88 13.60
C ILE A 768 0.55 -5.62 12.27
N ASP A 769 0.35 -6.64 11.41
CA ASP A 769 -0.38 -6.53 10.13
C ASP A 769 -1.53 -5.51 10.24
N PRO A 770 -1.63 -4.45 9.41
CA PRO A 770 -2.71 -3.47 9.52
C PRO A 770 -4.13 -4.08 9.44
N GLY A 771 -4.27 -5.35 9.01
CA GLY A 771 -5.48 -6.16 9.15
C GLY A 771 -5.67 -6.86 10.52
N TYR A 772 -4.81 -6.60 11.49
CA TYR A 772 -4.77 -7.19 12.83
C TYR A 772 -5.86 -6.57 13.71
N GLY A 773 -7.06 -7.07 13.43
CA GLY A 773 -8.23 -6.92 14.27
C GLY A 773 -9.01 -5.60 14.15
N TYR A 774 -8.54 -4.63 13.37
CA TYR A 774 -9.29 -3.41 13.08
C TYR A 774 -10.08 -3.47 11.75
N GLU A 775 -9.93 -4.53 10.95
CA GLU A 775 -10.83 -4.78 9.83
C GLU A 775 -12.07 -5.51 10.34
N THR A 776 -13.23 -4.84 10.36
CA THR A 776 -14.51 -5.56 10.28
C THR A 776 -14.42 -6.43 9.05
N ILE A 777 -14.32 -7.75 9.22
CA ILE A 777 -14.15 -8.69 8.11
C ILE A 777 -15.31 -8.40 7.15
N PRO A 778 -15.08 -7.78 5.97
CA PRO A 778 -16.14 -7.75 4.97
C PRO A 778 -16.47 -9.22 4.73
N PRO A 779 -17.75 -9.64 4.80
CA PRO A 779 -18.09 -11.05 4.66
C PRO A 779 -17.45 -11.51 3.36
N LEU A 780 -16.34 -12.24 3.52
CA LEU A 780 -15.70 -12.88 2.41
C LEU A 780 -16.74 -13.93 2.04
N ASN A 781 -17.42 -13.75 0.91
CA ASN A 781 -18.26 -14.78 0.30
C ASN A 781 -17.43 -16.05 -0.08
N SER A 782 -16.23 -16.19 0.48
CA SER A 782 -15.23 -17.20 0.23
C SER A 782 -14.58 -17.63 1.55
N PRO A 783 -14.80 -18.87 2.02
CA PRO A 783 -14.19 -19.40 3.24
C PRO A 783 -12.67 -19.45 3.27
N TRP A 784 -11.97 -19.37 2.13
CA TRP A 784 -10.52 -19.37 2.10
C TRP A 784 -9.92 -18.71 0.85
N SER A 785 -8.71 -18.17 0.99
CA SER A 785 -7.87 -17.72 -0.11
C SER A 785 -6.40 -17.95 0.18
N PHE A 786 -5.59 -18.16 -0.84
CA PHE A 786 -4.12 -18.20 -0.74
C PHE A 786 -3.47 -17.80 -2.06
N SER A 787 -2.22 -17.33 -2.01
CA SER A 787 -1.43 -17.01 -3.21
C SER A 787 -0.15 -17.83 -3.21
N LEU A 788 0.18 -18.49 -4.31
CA LEU A 788 1.41 -19.25 -4.49
C LEU A 788 2.35 -18.51 -5.43
N ASN A 789 3.60 -18.35 -5.01
CA ASN A 789 4.68 -17.83 -5.82
C ASN A 789 5.81 -18.84 -5.82
N PHE A 790 6.04 -19.48 -6.96
CA PHE A 790 7.17 -20.37 -7.19
C PHE A 790 8.29 -19.61 -7.89
N SER A 791 9.52 -19.83 -7.44
CA SER A 791 10.73 -19.32 -8.07
C SER A 791 11.80 -20.40 -8.14
N TYR A 792 12.41 -20.53 -9.31
CA TYR A 792 13.54 -21.41 -9.57
C TYR A 792 14.62 -20.62 -10.29
N ARG A 793 15.86 -20.75 -9.82
CA ARG A 793 17.05 -20.20 -10.47
C ARG A 793 18.12 -21.27 -10.52
N TRP A 794 18.75 -21.39 -11.66
CA TRP A 794 19.87 -22.26 -11.92
C TRP A 794 20.94 -21.45 -12.64
N THR A 795 22.19 -21.56 -12.20
CA THR A 795 23.33 -20.87 -12.82
C THR A 795 24.50 -21.82 -12.93
N TYR A 796 25.03 -21.95 -14.14
CA TYR A 796 26.19 -22.77 -14.44
C TYR A 796 27.43 -22.25 -13.69
N ARG A 797 28.24 -23.18 -13.18
CA ARG A 797 29.57 -22.91 -12.64
C ARG A 797 30.53 -23.91 -13.27
N PHE A 798 31.65 -23.43 -13.78
CA PHE A 798 32.65 -24.30 -14.38
C PHE A 798 33.33 -25.14 -13.27
N ASP A 799 33.46 -26.44 -13.52
CA ASP A 799 34.08 -27.43 -12.61
C ASP A 799 33.52 -27.46 -11.17
N GLN A 800 32.28 -27.00 -11.02
CA GLN A 800 31.60 -26.90 -9.72
C GLN A 800 30.12 -27.23 -9.89
N ASP A 801 29.48 -27.60 -8.80
CA ASP A 801 28.03 -27.76 -8.81
C ASP A 801 27.35 -26.43 -9.17
N PRO A 802 26.36 -26.44 -10.08
CA PRO A 802 25.63 -25.25 -10.44
C PRO A 802 24.90 -24.66 -9.24
N LEU A 803 24.88 -23.33 -9.13
CA LEU A 803 24.13 -22.64 -8.09
C LEU A 803 22.63 -22.81 -8.39
N LYS A 804 21.88 -23.33 -7.41
CA LYS A 804 20.45 -23.60 -7.52
C LYS A 804 19.70 -22.99 -6.35
N THR A 805 18.59 -22.32 -6.64
CA THR A 805 17.59 -21.92 -5.63
C THR A 805 16.22 -22.33 -6.14
N ALA A 806 15.40 -22.90 -5.29
CA ALA A 806 14.07 -23.37 -5.64
C ALA A 806 13.16 -23.18 -4.44
N ALA A 807 12.26 -22.20 -4.49
CA ALA A 807 11.38 -21.89 -3.36
C ALA A 807 9.94 -21.69 -3.83
N ILE A 808 8.99 -22.17 -3.03
CA ILE A 808 7.58 -21.84 -3.16
C ILE A 808 7.13 -21.09 -1.91
N ASN A 809 6.53 -19.92 -2.10
CA ASN A 809 5.99 -19.09 -1.04
C ASN A 809 4.46 -19.02 -1.18
N ALA A 810 3.76 -19.49 -0.17
CA ALA A 810 2.33 -19.37 0.01
C ALA A 810 2.02 -18.15 0.89
N ASN A 811 1.68 -17.05 0.23
CA ASN A 811 1.37 -15.78 0.87
C ASN A 811 -0.13 -15.61 1.06
N ASN A 812 -0.54 -14.85 2.07
CA ASN A 812 -1.93 -14.51 2.35
C ASN A 812 -2.84 -15.75 2.46
N ILE A 813 -2.36 -16.85 3.06
CA ILE A 813 -3.24 -17.98 3.37
C ILE A 813 -4.20 -17.48 4.42
N SER A 814 -5.48 -17.37 4.08
CA SER A 814 -6.54 -16.96 4.98
C SER A 814 -7.66 -17.97 4.89
N PHE A 815 -8.13 -18.46 6.04
CA PHE A 815 -9.31 -19.30 6.11
C PHE A 815 -10.20 -18.93 7.30
N ASN A 816 -11.51 -19.00 7.07
CA ASN A 816 -12.50 -18.84 8.13
C ASN A 816 -12.84 -20.24 8.66
N LEU A 817 -12.33 -20.59 9.86
CA LEU A 817 -12.61 -21.87 10.51
C LEU A 817 -14.12 -22.00 10.82
N THR A 818 -14.74 -20.90 11.22
CA THR A 818 -16.18 -20.71 11.43
C THR A 818 -16.52 -19.26 11.09
N PRO A 819 -17.80 -18.83 11.03
CA PRO A 819 -18.15 -17.43 10.73
C PRO A 819 -17.49 -16.38 11.64
N LYS A 820 -17.12 -16.78 12.87
CA LYS A 820 -16.50 -15.90 13.87
C LYS A 820 -14.99 -16.08 14.02
N TRP A 821 -14.39 -17.09 13.39
CA TRP A 821 -12.95 -17.39 13.52
C TRP A 821 -12.24 -17.26 12.18
N LYS A 822 -11.20 -16.43 12.14
CA LYS A 822 -10.36 -16.23 10.95
C LYS A 822 -8.90 -16.49 11.29
N PHE A 823 -8.29 -17.39 10.55
CA PHE A 823 -6.87 -17.68 10.62
C PHE A 823 -6.18 -17.10 9.38
N ARG A 824 -4.99 -16.54 9.59
CA ARG A 824 -4.09 -16.10 8.53
C ARG A 824 -2.69 -16.68 8.76
N THR A 825 -2.00 -17.07 7.70
CA THR A 825 -0.60 -17.48 7.77
C THR A 825 0.14 -17.21 6.46
N THR A 826 1.46 -17.18 6.55
CA THR A 826 2.37 -17.21 5.41
C THR A 826 3.31 -18.39 5.61
N LEU A 827 3.43 -19.22 4.58
CA LEU A 827 4.30 -20.40 4.60
C LEU A 827 5.20 -20.36 3.37
N GLY A 828 6.39 -20.91 3.47
CA GLY A 828 7.23 -21.15 2.31
C GLY A 828 8.10 -22.37 2.51
N TYR A 829 8.59 -22.92 1.41
CA TYR A 829 9.44 -24.10 1.41
C TYR A 829 10.56 -23.92 0.39
N ASP A 830 11.80 -24.10 0.86
CA ASP A 830 12.99 -24.15 0.01
C ASP A 830 13.30 -25.61 -0.35
N PHE A 831 13.13 -25.97 -1.62
CA PHE A 831 13.36 -27.33 -2.11
C PHE A 831 14.84 -27.71 -2.18
N ILE A 832 15.76 -26.74 -2.11
CA ILE A 832 17.21 -26.98 -2.11
C ILE A 832 17.70 -27.26 -0.69
N GLN A 833 17.36 -26.39 0.26
CA GLN A 833 17.71 -26.59 1.68
C GLN A 833 16.83 -27.64 2.37
N LYS A 834 15.67 -27.94 1.80
CA LYS A 834 14.63 -28.83 2.36
C LYS A 834 14.04 -28.31 3.67
N GLU A 835 14.00 -27.00 3.82
CA GLU A 835 13.56 -26.30 5.03
C GLU A 835 12.32 -25.44 4.76
N LEU A 836 11.53 -25.21 5.81
CA LEU A 836 10.43 -24.24 5.80
C LEU A 836 11.00 -22.84 5.99
N THR A 837 10.52 -21.87 5.21
CA THR A 837 10.84 -20.47 5.46
C THR A 837 10.13 -19.99 6.73
N PRO A 838 10.64 -18.96 7.43
CA PRO A 838 10.00 -18.53 8.67
C PRO A 838 8.56 -18.07 8.42
N SER A 839 7.68 -18.43 9.34
CA SER A 839 6.24 -18.48 9.12
C SER A 839 5.50 -17.82 10.27
N GLN A 840 4.57 -16.92 9.94
CA GLN A 840 3.75 -16.24 10.92
C GLN A 840 2.35 -16.85 10.94
N PHE A 841 1.79 -17.02 12.13
CA PHE A 841 0.43 -17.51 12.32
C PHE A 841 -0.37 -16.45 13.07
N SER A 842 -1.54 -16.10 12.54
CA SER A 842 -2.47 -15.16 13.14
C SER A 842 -3.83 -15.81 13.27
N LEU A 843 -4.45 -15.66 14.42
CA LEU A 843 -5.78 -16.16 14.75
C LEU A 843 -6.60 -15.00 15.31
N THR A 844 -7.75 -14.76 14.71
CA THR A 844 -8.68 -13.71 15.12
C THR A 844 -10.06 -14.31 15.35
N ARG A 845 -10.72 -13.88 16.43
CA ARG A 845 -12.07 -14.30 16.78
C ARG A 845 -12.95 -13.10 17.10
N ASN A 846 -14.07 -13.01 16.42
CA ASN A 846 -15.15 -12.12 16.79
C ASN A 846 -15.99 -12.78 17.92
N LEU A 847 -16.00 -12.13 19.08
CA LEU A 847 -16.76 -12.50 20.28
C LEU A 847 -17.99 -11.58 20.45
N GLU A 848 -18.61 -11.18 19.33
CA GLU A 848 -19.78 -10.30 19.22
C GLU A 848 -19.52 -8.85 19.61
N CYS A 849 -19.19 -8.57 20.87
CA CYS A 849 -18.84 -7.23 21.33
C CYS A 849 -17.34 -7.07 21.64
N TRP A 850 -16.58 -8.16 21.54
CA TRP A 850 -15.13 -8.19 21.69
C TRP A 850 -14.48 -8.79 20.46
N ASP A 851 -13.27 -8.36 20.15
CA ASP A 851 -12.40 -9.00 19.18
C ASP A 851 -11.14 -9.49 19.89
N LEU A 852 -10.92 -10.80 19.79
CA LEU A 852 -9.70 -11.45 20.23
C LEU A 852 -8.76 -11.59 19.03
N SER A 853 -7.50 -11.23 19.21
CA SER A 853 -6.45 -11.40 18.21
C SER A 853 -5.22 -12.01 18.87
N PHE A 854 -4.67 -13.04 18.23
CA PHE A 854 -3.46 -13.74 18.65
C PHE A 854 -2.56 -13.90 17.43
N GLN A 855 -1.27 -13.59 17.58
CA GLN A 855 -0.28 -13.81 16.52
C GLN A 855 0.97 -14.42 17.12
N ILE A 856 1.60 -15.33 16.40
CA ILE A 856 2.80 -16.03 16.85
C ILE A 856 3.74 -16.26 15.68
N ASN A 857 5.03 -16.07 15.93
CA ASN A 857 6.11 -16.61 15.12
C ASN A 857 6.88 -17.65 15.96
N PRO A 858 6.62 -18.96 15.78
CA PRO A 858 7.19 -20.00 16.64
C PRO A 858 8.57 -20.48 16.20
N PHE A 859 9.04 -20.13 15.00
CA PHE A 859 10.27 -20.66 14.41
C PHE A 859 11.14 -19.54 13.81
N GLY A 860 12.44 -19.81 13.65
CA GLY A 860 13.42 -18.84 13.15
C GLY A 860 14.05 -17.99 14.25
N ASP A 861 14.86 -17.01 13.86
CA ASP A 861 15.75 -16.25 14.76
C ASP A 861 14.99 -15.28 15.70
N ARG A 862 13.76 -14.90 15.34
CA ARG A 862 12.90 -14.00 16.14
C ARG A 862 11.59 -14.70 16.50
N GLN A 863 11.52 -15.25 17.71
CA GLN A 863 10.31 -15.88 18.25
C GLN A 863 9.52 -14.89 19.11
N TYR A 864 8.22 -14.76 18.83
CA TYR A 864 7.36 -13.87 19.60
C TYR A 864 5.90 -14.33 19.55
N TYR A 865 5.10 -13.84 20.50
CA TYR A 865 3.65 -13.86 20.36
C TYR A 865 3.02 -12.54 20.83
N PHE A 866 1.93 -12.17 20.16
CA PHE A 866 1.07 -11.05 20.49
C PHE A 866 -0.29 -11.56 20.94
N PHE A 867 -0.84 -10.91 21.98
CA PHE A 867 -2.19 -11.13 22.44
C PHE A 867 -2.90 -9.78 22.63
N SER A 868 -4.05 -9.63 21.98
CA SER A 868 -4.91 -8.45 22.08
C SER A 868 -6.36 -8.86 22.27
N LEU A 869 -7.03 -8.22 23.21
CA LEU A 869 -8.47 -8.32 23.44
C LEU A 869 -9.05 -6.90 23.50
N ARG A 870 -9.92 -6.53 22.55
CA ARG A 870 -10.52 -5.19 22.49
C ARG A 870 -12.03 -5.24 22.30
N VAL A 871 -12.75 -4.22 22.76
CA VAL A 871 -14.17 -4.03 22.46
C VAL A 871 -14.30 -3.69 20.97
N ASN A 872 -15.24 -4.28 20.24
CA ASN A 872 -15.33 -4.06 18.79
C ASN A 872 -16.00 -2.73 18.40
N SER A 873 -16.85 -2.17 19.27
CA SER A 873 -17.54 -0.91 19.02
C SER A 873 -16.57 0.26 19.16
N ALA A 874 -16.43 1.02 18.08
CA ALA A 874 -15.65 2.24 18.05
C ALA A 874 -16.19 3.32 19.01
N GLN A 875 -17.52 3.35 19.25
CA GLN A 875 -18.15 4.30 20.18
C GLN A 875 -17.64 4.09 21.61
N ILE A 876 -17.57 2.85 22.07
CA ILE A 876 -17.10 2.53 23.43
C ILE A 876 -15.59 2.63 23.56
N GLN A 877 -14.82 2.23 22.54
CA GLN A 877 -13.38 2.47 22.50
C GLN A 877 -13.06 3.96 22.73
N SER A 878 -13.79 4.86 22.06
CA SER A 878 -13.61 6.31 22.23
C SER A 878 -13.94 6.81 23.65
N LEU A 879 -14.89 6.17 24.35
CA LEU A 879 -15.28 6.57 25.70
C LEU A 879 -14.15 6.31 26.72
N PHE A 880 -13.45 5.18 26.58
CA PHE A 880 -12.25 4.89 27.38
C PHE A 880 -11.12 5.90 27.14
N GLN A 881 -11.03 6.42 25.92
CA GLN A 881 -10.04 7.41 25.52
C GLN A 881 -10.37 8.83 26.02
N LYS A 882 -11.65 9.13 26.34
CA LYS A 882 -12.17 10.46 26.72
C LYS A 882 -12.25 10.73 28.23
N LEU A 883 -11.44 10.06 29.05
CA LEU A 883 -11.44 10.22 30.51
C LEU A 883 -11.28 11.70 30.94
N PRO A 884 -12.03 12.19 31.95
CA PRO A 884 -12.22 13.62 32.23
C PRO A 884 -10.96 14.43 32.56
N VAL A 885 -9.85 13.78 32.89
CA VAL A 885 -8.61 14.44 33.33
C VAL A 885 -7.84 15.08 32.16
N LEU A 886 -8.15 14.74 30.91
CA LEU A 886 -7.36 15.15 29.74
C LEU A 886 -8.11 16.08 28.76
N LYS A 887 -9.37 16.45 29.05
CA LYS A 887 -10.25 17.27 28.18
C LYS A 887 -9.82 18.73 27.98
N ASN A 888 -8.83 19.23 28.72
CA ASN A 888 -8.40 20.63 28.61
C ASN A 888 -7.58 20.93 27.33
N LEU A 889 -7.16 19.91 26.57
CA LEU A 889 -6.40 20.10 25.33
C LEU A 889 -7.26 20.21 24.06
N GLU A 890 -8.46 19.63 24.04
CA GLU A 890 -9.37 19.68 22.86
C GLU A 890 -10.10 21.02 22.70
N ARG A 891 -10.17 21.84 23.76
CA ARG A 891 -10.96 23.08 23.76
C ARG A 891 -10.32 24.22 22.95
N ASN A 892 -9.09 24.06 22.48
CA ASN A 892 -8.37 25.06 21.68
C ASN A 892 -8.42 24.83 20.16
N SER A 893 -9.12 23.79 19.67
CA SER A 893 -9.14 23.44 18.24
C SER A 893 -10.51 23.53 17.57
N SER A 894 -11.56 24.05 18.24
CA SER A 894 -12.85 24.31 17.59
C SER A 894 -13.06 25.81 17.33
N ASP A 895 -13.35 26.16 16.07
CA ASP A 895 -13.60 27.53 15.60
C ASP A 895 -15.05 27.98 15.87
N THR A 896 -15.74 27.33 16.80
CA THR A 896 -17.12 27.64 17.16
C THR A 896 -17.24 27.86 18.66
N GLY A 897 -16.56 28.91 19.13
CA GLY A 897 -16.89 29.54 20.40
C GLY A 897 -18.29 30.17 20.32
N ARG A 898 -19.31 29.49 20.86
CA ARG A 898 -20.48 30.19 21.39
C ARG A 898 -20.29 30.35 22.90
N GLY A 899 -19.84 31.54 23.27
CA GLY A 899 -19.92 32.02 24.64
C GLY A 899 -21.35 32.43 24.95
N LEU A 900 -21.98 31.69 25.87
CA LEU A 900 -22.66 32.16 27.09
C LEU A 900 -23.25 30.95 27.81
#